data_AF-A0A7M2SIE8-F1
#
_entry.id   AF-A0A7M2SIE8-F1
#
_cell.length_a   1.000
_cell.length_b   1.000
_cell.length_c   1.000
_cell.angle_alpha   90.00
_cell.angle_beta   90.00
_cell.angle_gamma   90.00
#
_symmetry.space_group_name_H-M   'P 1'
#
loop_
_entity.id
_entity.type
_entity.pdbx_description
1 polymer ?
#
loop_
_entity_poly.entity_id
_entity_poly.type
_entity_poly.pdbx_seq_one_letter_code
_entity_poly.pdbx_strand_id
1 'polypeptide(L)'
;MSAGGGGARLTEALRVLAAAGQELDADQVLDVLWLARRLPGGSNAPLGRCARVEPPAPQPPAADEPDGDTPSRPAQEPDPDDPDLPDLTAPSLYAAARQTPPAIPEIRLRQAPEPGKALPVRVPEDKALTGELEVGRALRPLRRRQTSSHRLEIDEERTAAELAETRLPDVVLRPVQERWLHLALLVDDGLSMLLWHRLGAELRTLLERLGAFATTRVLGLDARGVSEPRLHARPFRPDSTPVPLSAVGDPSGRTLVLVISDGMGASWRSGALHDLLALWASRGPAALLHTLPPDLWDGSGIQAERWQATTRRIGGANTSWEITDPVLPADLARFDGVPVPVLEPTAASLRNWAHLLASPGATVELPLLARPHRSGGSITASPDPGDAQHFRDAATPEAYRLAAHLAAVSPLTVPVMRLVQTAVPWRARTSHLAEVFLGGLMRPHPAPVPGPLPAKHQVFDFSDASRSVLLDAVPQAELLRTGRSIGRRLEQLAGNSPDFPAWLAHPDGSAQLPGSHRPFTSVERRLLTRFGVSFDPEVHGLERGPEQSAAAADGWQPLTDDDPRQLGPYRLRARRRLRRTVEYDGVGRRGLAARVRVARSDLLFDTSELITLEAEALRRLDGQYAPALLAEERGADSGGHGQWVATAPVHDGSGQPTPPRLAEIFNQAHRTGTAPFDKLTALVVGWHLASALALCHLHEIVPVDLSAENVFVLRRTVMLADLSDCAVAGQYVGAGPMPTSEDNVRALGELLQLASSKAGWELPGQPEGMHLWQGDTWARLRRIVLRCLDPDPAERPTAGEVADSLAHYIAHEHVPTRRPKSTVERPARARLVLPATAVPPTTGPPIRPPRFPAARREREARLARLRRPLRHARRVTLVGAYHYSGRATTTVALGSLLAAVRGEPVLALDGAADEGALGAFLTDRNPATVRDLADLPADASYQEVSARTTRLSSGLEVAAHPPGHVPPNPAHAEAYAQALARTEPYYSFVLTDWAPLRFDRSADTVLDLTDRLILCCGSAGWFLDAAWRVLDRLRGSGRRRLADEAIVVVAPVDGVTGRPVPDGLPARFDIGADQVVAVPFDRSLHFPGFRGLDQLRTRTLNAFVDLAELLVRE
;
A
#
# COMPACT_ATOMS: atom_id res chain seq x y z
N MET A 1 -10.19 26.01 -38.43
CA MET A 1 -9.32 25.01 -37.77
C MET A 1 -10.09 24.43 -36.59
N SER A 2 -10.12 23.12 -36.39
CA SER A 2 -10.95 22.47 -35.35
C SER A 2 -10.27 22.48 -33.97
N ALA A 3 -11.02 22.84 -32.93
CA ALA A 3 -10.48 23.07 -31.59
C ALA A 3 -9.85 21.82 -30.94
N GLY A 4 -10.35 20.62 -31.26
CA GLY A 4 -9.87 19.36 -30.67
C GLY A 4 -8.41 19.00 -30.97
N GLY A 5 -7.83 19.50 -32.07
CA GLY A 5 -6.45 19.19 -32.46
C GLY A 5 -5.37 20.02 -31.75
N GLY A 6 -5.73 21.18 -31.17
CA GLY A 6 -4.77 22.11 -30.58
C GLY A 6 -4.17 21.61 -29.27
N GLY A 7 -5.00 21.07 -28.37
CA GLY A 7 -4.57 20.67 -27.03
C GLY A 7 -3.53 19.54 -27.03
N ALA A 8 -3.66 18.57 -27.94
CA ALA A 8 -2.70 17.48 -28.07
C ALA A 8 -1.30 17.99 -28.43
N ARG A 9 -1.20 18.87 -29.44
CA ARG A 9 0.07 19.47 -29.89
C ARG A 9 0.68 20.41 -28.83
N LEU A 10 -0.14 21.14 -28.08
CA LEU A 10 0.36 21.96 -26.96
C LEU A 10 0.91 21.09 -25.82
N THR A 11 0.23 19.99 -25.48
CA THR A 11 0.70 19.01 -24.48
C THR A 11 2.01 18.35 -24.90
N GLU A 12 2.15 18.04 -26.19
CA GLU A 12 3.36 17.47 -26.78
C GLU A 12 4.52 18.48 -26.77
N ALA A 13 4.28 19.73 -27.17
CA ALA A 13 5.28 20.81 -27.09
C ALA A 13 5.74 21.06 -25.64
N LEU A 14 4.82 21.11 -24.67
CA LEU A 14 5.13 21.23 -23.25
C LEU A 14 5.97 20.04 -22.74
N ARG A 15 5.69 18.81 -23.19
CA ARG A 15 6.48 17.62 -22.85
C ARG A 15 7.91 17.71 -23.42
N VAL A 16 8.07 18.15 -24.67
CA VAL A 16 9.38 18.32 -25.31
C VAL A 16 10.18 19.44 -24.64
N LEU A 17 9.56 20.57 -24.32
CA LEU A 17 10.21 21.68 -23.59
C LEU A 17 10.66 21.25 -22.18
N ALA A 18 9.82 20.53 -21.44
CA ALA A 18 10.20 19.97 -20.14
C ALA A 18 11.36 18.97 -20.24
N ALA A 19 11.37 18.11 -21.27
CA ALA A 19 12.49 17.19 -21.54
C ALA A 19 13.79 17.93 -21.94
N ALA A 20 13.69 19.16 -22.47
CA ALA A 20 14.80 20.05 -22.77
C ALA A 20 15.16 21.00 -21.60
N GLY A 21 14.66 20.75 -20.38
CA GLY A 21 14.95 21.55 -19.19
C GLY A 21 14.25 22.92 -19.12
N GLN A 22 13.23 23.15 -19.95
CA GLN A 22 12.47 24.41 -20.00
C GLN A 22 11.05 24.21 -19.45
N GLU A 23 10.86 24.38 -18.14
CA GLU A 23 9.54 24.27 -17.48
C GLU A 23 8.62 25.49 -17.73
N LEU A 24 8.30 25.79 -19.00
CA LEU A 24 7.31 26.81 -19.33
C LEU A 24 5.88 26.38 -18.93
N ASP A 25 5.06 27.34 -18.53
CA ASP A 25 3.60 27.14 -18.37
C ASP A 25 2.82 27.42 -19.68
N ALA A 26 1.50 27.19 -19.67
CA ALA A 26 0.67 27.34 -20.87
C ALA A 26 0.48 28.80 -21.33
N ASP A 27 0.41 29.76 -20.40
CA ASP A 27 0.39 31.20 -20.72
C ASP A 27 1.76 31.61 -21.26
N GLN A 28 2.85 31.15 -20.64
CA GLN A 28 4.22 31.41 -21.09
C GLN A 28 4.51 30.85 -22.48
N VAL A 29 4.02 29.65 -22.82
CA VAL A 29 4.14 29.11 -24.19
C VAL A 29 3.31 29.94 -25.18
N LEU A 30 2.13 30.45 -24.80
CA LEU A 30 1.35 31.36 -25.64
C LEU A 30 2.06 32.71 -25.83
N ASP A 31 2.62 33.29 -24.76
CA ASP A 31 3.39 34.53 -24.79
C ASP A 31 4.67 34.35 -25.64
N VAL A 32 5.38 33.21 -25.53
CA VAL A 32 6.53 32.85 -26.38
C VAL A 32 6.12 32.65 -27.84
N LEU A 33 4.99 32.01 -28.14
CA LEU A 33 4.50 31.85 -29.52
C LEU A 33 4.01 33.19 -30.12
N TRP A 34 3.51 34.10 -29.30
CA TRP A 34 3.14 35.46 -29.71
C TRP A 34 4.38 36.33 -29.95
N LEU A 35 5.38 36.26 -29.07
CA LEU A 35 6.68 36.92 -29.21
C LEU A 35 7.46 36.38 -30.41
N ALA A 36 7.48 35.07 -30.65
CA ALA A 36 8.13 34.47 -31.81
C ALA A 36 7.52 34.92 -33.16
N ARG A 37 6.27 35.42 -33.16
CA ARG A 37 5.62 36.04 -34.32
C ARG A 37 5.84 37.56 -34.43
N ARG A 38 6.57 38.17 -33.48
CA ARG A 38 6.83 39.62 -33.40
C ARG A 38 8.32 39.99 -33.26
N LEU A 39 9.17 39.06 -32.83
CA LEU A 39 10.61 39.23 -32.73
C LEU A 39 11.30 38.88 -34.07
N PRO A 40 12.39 39.56 -34.46
CA PRO A 40 13.14 39.21 -35.67
C PRO A 40 13.85 37.86 -35.51
N GLY A 41 13.63 36.93 -36.46
CA GLY A 41 14.32 35.65 -36.49
C GLY A 41 15.75 35.78 -37.03
N GLY A 42 16.75 35.35 -36.27
CA GLY A 42 18.14 35.30 -36.74
C GLY A 42 19.13 34.84 -35.66
N SER A 43 20.21 34.20 -36.07
CA SER A 43 21.27 33.67 -35.17
C SER A 43 22.06 34.75 -34.40
N ASN A 44 21.91 36.02 -34.77
CA ASN A 44 22.47 37.16 -34.04
C ASN A 44 21.55 37.71 -32.93
N ALA A 45 20.35 37.15 -32.73
CA ALA A 45 19.51 37.50 -31.58
C ALA A 45 20.23 37.13 -30.26
N PRO A 46 20.15 37.98 -29.20
CA PRO A 46 21.01 37.85 -28.01
C PRO A 46 20.85 36.52 -27.26
N LEU A 47 19.67 35.88 -27.34
CA LEU A 47 19.39 34.58 -26.74
C LEU A 47 20.24 33.43 -27.32
N GLY A 48 20.71 33.54 -28.56
CA GLY A 48 21.39 32.45 -29.27
C GLY A 48 22.78 32.07 -28.74
N ARG A 49 23.34 32.83 -27.78
CA ARG A 49 24.72 32.65 -27.29
C ARG A 49 24.86 31.77 -26.04
N CYS A 50 23.75 31.41 -25.38
CA CYS A 50 23.80 30.85 -24.01
C CYS A 50 23.69 29.31 -23.93
N ALA A 51 23.57 28.59 -25.04
CA ALA A 51 23.15 27.18 -25.04
C ALA A 51 24.06 26.24 -25.86
N ARG A 52 25.24 25.88 -25.33
CA ARG A 52 26.08 24.75 -25.79
C ARG A 52 26.94 24.15 -24.66
N VAL A 53 26.64 22.94 -24.22
CA VAL A 53 27.51 21.99 -23.50
C VAL A 53 27.08 20.56 -23.93
N GLU A 54 28.00 19.60 -24.02
CA GLU A 54 27.79 18.29 -24.65
C GLU A 54 28.57 17.17 -23.90
N PRO A 55 28.01 15.97 -23.67
CA PRO A 55 28.64 14.88 -22.89
C PRO A 55 29.24 13.72 -23.73
N PRO A 56 30.20 12.94 -23.18
CA PRO A 56 30.90 11.84 -23.87
C PRO A 56 30.27 10.43 -23.72
N ALA A 57 30.82 9.43 -24.42
CA ALA A 57 30.30 8.05 -24.55
C ALA A 57 31.33 6.92 -24.23
N PRO A 58 30.91 5.67 -23.93
CA PRO A 58 31.77 4.57 -23.45
C PRO A 58 32.21 3.52 -24.52
N GLN A 59 33.02 2.52 -24.11
CA GLN A 59 33.59 1.44 -24.95
C GLN A 59 33.44 0.01 -24.33
N PRO A 60 33.59 -1.09 -25.11
CA PRO A 60 33.30 -2.48 -24.69
C PRO A 60 34.53 -3.39 -24.41
N PRO A 61 34.35 -4.61 -23.83
CA PRO A 61 35.41 -5.58 -23.48
C PRO A 61 35.57 -6.77 -24.46
N ALA A 62 36.49 -7.72 -24.15
CA ALA A 62 36.79 -8.97 -24.89
C ALA A 62 36.91 -10.20 -23.95
N ALA A 63 37.04 -11.43 -24.49
CA ALA A 63 37.03 -12.72 -23.75
C ALA A 63 37.78 -13.86 -24.50
N ASP A 64 38.07 -14.99 -23.83
CA ASP A 64 38.46 -16.31 -24.40
C ASP A 64 38.35 -17.46 -23.33
N GLU A 65 38.37 -18.75 -23.75
CA GLU A 65 38.22 -20.03 -22.97
C GLU A 65 39.47 -20.97 -23.17
N PRO A 66 39.53 -22.31 -22.85
CA PRO A 66 38.72 -23.29 -22.06
C PRO A 66 39.59 -23.95 -20.92
N ASP A 67 39.67 -25.25 -20.50
CA ASP A 67 39.13 -26.60 -20.86
C ASP A 67 39.41 -27.63 -19.70
N GLY A 68 39.01 -28.93 -19.79
CA GLY A 68 39.76 -30.07 -19.17
C GLY A 68 39.03 -31.18 -18.35
N ASP A 69 38.48 -32.19 -19.05
CA ASP A 69 37.89 -33.54 -18.73
C ASP A 69 38.10 -34.38 -17.39
N THR A 70 37.35 -35.50 -17.33
CA THR A 70 37.04 -36.55 -16.30
C THR A 70 38.10 -37.70 -16.19
N PRO A 71 37.91 -38.96 -15.65
CA PRO A 71 36.89 -39.63 -14.77
C PRO A 71 37.46 -40.44 -13.53
N SER A 72 36.66 -41.01 -12.60
CA SER A 72 36.22 -42.45 -12.62
C SER A 72 35.45 -42.91 -11.34
N ARG A 73 34.72 -44.05 -11.44
CA ARG A 73 33.92 -44.75 -10.40
C ARG A 73 34.62 -46.07 -9.94
N PRO A 74 34.14 -46.90 -8.97
CA PRO A 74 32.77 -47.40 -8.68
C PRO A 74 32.31 -47.06 -7.22
N ALA A 75 31.45 -47.75 -6.43
CA ALA A 75 30.80 -49.07 -6.49
C ALA A 75 29.44 -49.13 -5.72
N GLN A 76 29.08 -50.30 -5.16
CA GLN A 76 27.78 -50.74 -4.58
C GLN A 76 28.04 -51.56 -3.28
N GLU A 77 27.13 -52.03 -2.41
CA GLU A 77 25.65 -51.97 -2.20
C GLU A 77 25.35 -52.32 -0.70
N PRO A 78 24.11 -52.20 -0.14
CA PRO A 78 22.99 -53.11 -0.42
C PRO A 78 21.58 -52.47 -0.54
N ASP A 79 20.58 -53.33 -0.71
CA ASP A 79 19.30 -53.12 -1.41
C ASP A 79 18.19 -52.37 -0.60
N PRO A 80 17.41 -51.46 -1.21
CA PRO A 80 16.27 -50.79 -0.57
C PRO A 80 14.91 -51.15 -1.21
N ASP A 81 13.98 -51.71 -0.43
CA ASP A 81 12.61 -51.99 -0.91
C ASP A 81 11.53 -51.57 0.13
N ASP A 82 11.14 -50.29 0.07
CA ASP A 82 9.88 -49.74 0.60
C ASP A 82 9.52 -48.49 -0.23
N PRO A 83 8.43 -48.50 -1.02
CA PRO A 83 8.20 -47.50 -2.08
C PRO A 83 7.48 -46.23 -1.65
N ASP A 84 6.92 -46.14 -0.44
CA ASP A 84 5.88 -45.16 -0.10
C ASP A 84 6.39 -43.84 0.56
N LEU A 85 7.70 -43.51 0.46
CA LEU A 85 8.26 -42.24 0.97
C LEU A 85 9.17 -41.50 -0.04
N PRO A 86 9.08 -40.15 -0.15
CA PRO A 86 9.86 -39.35 -1.09
C PRO A 86 11.34 -39.19 -0.67
N ASP A 87 12.24 -39.20 -1.66
CA ASP A 87 13.67 -38.87 -1.48
C ASP A 87 13.87 -37.37 -1.26
N LEU A 88 14.22 -36.97 -0.03
CA LEU A 88 14.45 -35.57 0.36
C LEU A 88 15.70 -34.93 -0.30
N THR A 89 16.45 -35.69 -1.12
CA THR A 89 17.66 -35.26 -1.85
C THR A 89 17.56 -35.37 -3.38
N ALA A 90 16.37 -35.69 -3.92
CA ALA A 90 16.17 -36.07 -5.32
C ALA A 90 16.78 -35.07 -6.35
N PRO A 91 17.75 -35.48 -7.20
CA PRO A 91 18.43 -34.59 -8.16
C PRO A 91 17.54 -33.95 -9.22
N SER A 92 16.35 -34.49 -9.46
CA SER A 92 15.35 -33.98 -10.42
C SER A 92 14.82 -32.58 -10.07
N LEU A 93 15.03 -32.10 -8.84
CA LEU A 93 14.66 -30.76 -8.39
C LEU A 93 15.76 -29.69 -8.62
N TYR A 94 16.97 -30.09 -9.03
CA TYR A 94 18.16 -29.20 -9.12
C TYR A 94 18.78 -29.10 -10.53
N ALA A 95 18.07 -29.54 -11.57
CA ALA A 95 18.61 -29.69 -12.93
C ALA A 95 18.66 -28.38 -13.76
N ALA A 96 19.25 -27.31 -13.20
CA ALA A 96 19.66 -26.12 -13.95
C ALA A 96 20.93 -25.50 -13.35
N ALA A 97 21.93 -25.22 -14.18
CA ALA A 97 23.20 -24.58 -13.82
C ALA A 97 24.05 -25.26 -12.72
N ARG A 98 24.62 -26.44 -13.03
CA ARG A 98 25.99 -26.75 -12.62
C ARG A 98 26.95 -26.36 -13.75
N GLN A 99 27.65 -25.24 -13.59
CA GLN A 99 28.91 -24.95 -14.25
C GLN A 99 29.94 -24.56 -13.18
N THR A 100 31.19 -24.93 -13.40
CA THR A 100 32.28 -24.86 -12.41
C THR A 100 32.70 -23.40 -12.15
N PRO A 101 32.99 -22.98 -10.91
CA PRO A 101 33.28 -21.58 -10.61
C PRO A 101 34.73 -21.18 -10.98
N PRO A 102 34.94 -19.97 -11.55
CA PRO A 102 36.24 -19.30 -11.56
C PRO A 102 36.55 -18.65 -10.18
N ALA A 103 37.79 -18.16 -10.03
CA ALA A 103 38.39 -17.85 -8.73
C ALA A 103 37.78 -16.66 -7.94
N ILE A 104 37.97 -16.71 -6.62
CA ILE A 104 37.57 -15.70 -5.64
C ILE A 104 38.58 -14.53 -5.60
N PRO A 105 38.14 -13.27 -5.65
CA PRO A 105 38.87 -12.14 -5.06
C PRO A 105 38.44 -11.94 -3.59
N GLU A 106 39.39 -11.96 -2.65
CA GLU A 106 39.10 -11.58 -1.25
C GLU A 106 38.72 -10.10 -1.15
N ILE A 107 37.49 -9.79 -0.73
CA ILE A 107 37.14 -8.45 -0.23
C ILE A 107 36.38 -8.59 1.09
N ARG A 108 36.86 -7.84 2.08
CA ARG A 108 36.35 -7.82 3.46
C ARG A 108 34.98 -7.15 3.53
N LEU A 109 34.27 -7.43 4.62
CA LEU A 109 33.13 -6.64 5.08
C LEU A 109 33.43 -5.13 5.00
N ARG A 110 32.70 -4.41 4.15
CA ARG A 110 31.88 -3.26 4.57
C ARG A 110 30.89 -2.75 3.50
N GLN A 111 29.62 -2.81 3.87
CA GLN A 111 28.63 -1.74 3.77
C GLN A 111 28.41 -1.06 2.40
N ALA A 112 27.34 -1.48 1.73
CA ALA A 112 26.13 -0.66 1.70
C ALA A 112 24.94 -1.55 2.12
N PRO A 113 23.96 -1.09 2.92
CA PRO A 113 22.77 -1.88 3.17
C PRO A 113 21.84 -1.83 1.94
N GLU A 114 21.34 -2.99 1.50
CA GLU A 114 20.43 -3.13 0.36
C GLU A 114 19.20 -2.21 0.52
N PRO A 115 18.72 -1.57 -0.56
CA PRO A 115 17.79 -0.47 -0.40
C PRO A 115 16.35 -0.96 -0.17
N GLY A 116 15.92 -0.84 1.08
CA GLY A 116 14.63 -1.35 1.56
C GLY A 116 13.45 -0.82 0.73
N LYS A 117 12.58 -1.73 0.27
CA LYS A 117 11.33 -1.39 -0.40
C LYS A 117 10.34 -0.77 0.59
N ALA A 118 9.67 0.29 0.15
CA ALA A 118 8.69 0.97 0.97
C ALA A 118 7.47 1.46 0.16
N LEU A 119 6.29 1.41 0.79
CA LEU A 119 4.99 1.65 0.13
C LEU A 119 4.50 3.09 0.36
N PRO A 120 3.95 3.78 -0.66
CA PRO A 120 3.40 5.12 -0.49
C PRO A 120 2.04 5.13 0.24
N VAL A 121 2.04 5.56 1.50
CA VAL A 121 0.82 5.69 2.32
C VAL A 121 0.31 7.14 2.33
N ARG A 122 -0.89 7.37 1.79
CA ARG A 122 -1.57 8.68 1.92
C ARG A 122 -2.27 8.83 3.27
N VAL A 123 -1.95 9.92 3.96
CA VAL A 123 -2.68 10.41 5.13
C VAL A 123 -3.97 11.13 4.68
N PRO A 124 -5.15 10.81 5.23
CA PRO A 124 -6.35 11.65 5.16
C PRO A 124 -6.15 12.93 5.99
N GLU A 125 -5.45 13.90 5.41
CA GLU A 125 -5.38 15.25 5.94
C GLU A 125 -6.75 15.97 5.79
N ASP A 126 -7.20 16.61 6.86
CA ASP A 126 -8.35 17.52 6.83
C ASP A 126 -8.14 18.72 5.86
N LYS A 127 -9.23 19.39 5.49
CA LYS A 127 -9.15 20.64 4.71
C LYS A 127 -8.42 21.73 5.50
N ALA A 128 -7.48 22.39 4.84
CA ALA A 128 -6.74 23.52 5.42
C ALA A 128 -7.62 24.78 5.45
N LEU A 129 -8.47 24.96 4.43
CA LEU A 129 -9.45 26.04 4.38
C LEU A 129 -10.78 25.60 5.02
N THR A 130 -10.99 26.00 6.27
CA THR A 130 -12.28 25.84 6.95
C THR A 130 -13.36 26.70 6.27
N GLY A 131 -14.53 26.13 6.02
CA GLY A 131 -15.65 26.87 5.44
C GLY A 131 -15.46 27.31 3.97
N GLU A 132 -14.93 26.46 3.09
CA GLU A 132 -14.76 26.72 1.63
C GLU A 132 -15.99 27.41 0.98
N LEU A 133 -17.21 27.00 1.35
CA LEU A 133 -18.47 27.59 0.86
C LEU A 133 -18.72 29.02 1.38
N GLU A 134 -18.24 29.35 2.57
CA GLU A 134 -18.38 30.67 3.18
C GLU A 134 -17.33 31.64 2.67
N VAL A 135 -16.09 31.17 2.49
CA VAL A 135 -15.03 31.92 1.79
C VAL A 135 -15.44 32.18 0.33
N GLY A 136 -15.97 31.16 -0.35
CA GLY A 136 -16.54 31.29 -1.70
C GLY A 136 -17.80 32.15 -1.78
N ARG A 137 -18.49 32.42 -0.65
CA ARG A 137 -19.57 33.42 -0.55
C ARG A 137 -19.00 34.82 -0.28
N ALA A 138 -18.02 34.94 0.61
CA ALA A 138 -17.34 36.18 0.99
C ALA A 138 -16.71 36.89 -0.21
N LEU A 139 -16.07 36.14 -1.11
CA LEU A 139 -15.40 36.66 -2.31
C LEU A 139 -16.34 36.93 -3.50
N ARG A 140 -17.64 36.64 -3.41
CA ARG A 140 -18.61 36.90 -4.50
C ARG A 140 -18.66 38.35 -5.02
N PRO A 141 -18.47 39.41 -4.21
CA PRO A 141 -18.48 40.79 -4.72
C PRO A 141 -17.45 41.05 -5.82
N LEU A 142 -16.32 40.31 -5.84
CA LEU A 142 -15.29 40.41 -6.87
C LEU A 142 -15.74 39.83 -8.23
N ARG A 143 -16.83 39.06 -8.30
CA ARG A 143 -17.29 38.39 -9.52
C ARG A 143 -18.10 39.32 -10.43
N ARG A 144 -17.51 40.45 -10.81
CA ARG A 144 -18.07 41.45 -11.73
C ARG A 144 -17.57 41.28 -13.17
N ARG A 145 -18.27 41.93 -14.09
CA ARG A 145 -17.90 42.05 -15.50
C ARG A 145 -17.84 43.51 -15.92
N GLN A 146 -17.13 43.77 -17.01
CA GLN A 146 -16.98 45.07 -17.63
C GLN A 146 -17.09 44.92 -19.15
N THR A 147 -17.58 45.97 -19.83
CA THR A 147 -17.53 46.08 -21.29
C THR A 147 -16.07 46.14 -21.77
N SER A 148 -15.66 45.22 -22.62
CA SER A 148 -14.34 45.26 -23.26
C SER A 148 -14.21 46.47 -24.17
N SER A 149 -13.14 47.25 -24.02
CA SER A 149 -12.83 48.40 -24.87
C SER A 149 -12.31 48.02 -26.27
N HIS A 150 -11.96 46.75 -26.49
CA HIS A 150 -11.26 46.28 -27.69
C HIS A 150 -11.85 45.01 -28.31
N ARG A 151 -12.89 44.41 -27.71
CA ARG A 151 -13.53 43.20 -28.21
C ARG A 151 -15.02 43.41 -28.38
N LEU A 152 -15.49 43.20 -29.61
CA LEU A 152 -16.89 43.15 -29.98
C LEU A 152 -17.31 41.71 -30.23
N GLU A 153 -18.55 41.38 -29.88
CA GLU A 153 -19.27 40.16 -30.28
C GLU A 153 -20.51 40.54 -31.10
N ILE A 154 -21.04 39.59 -31.87
CA ILE A 154 -22.30 39.78 -32.58
C ILE A 154 -23.43 39.80 -31.55
N ASP A 155 -24.26 40.83 -31.61
CA ASP A 155 -25.48 40.93 -30.84
C ASP A 155 -26.58 40.17 -31.60
N GLU A 156 -26.60 38.84 -31.47
CA GLU A 156 -27.44 37.94 -32.28
C GLU A 156 -28.93 38.33 -32.26
N GLU A 157 -29.43 38.76 -31.10
CA GLU A 157 -30.83 39.15 -30.88
C GLU A 157 -31.18 40.48 -31.56
N ARG A 158 -30.32 41.51 -31.45
CA ARG A 158 -30.47 42.75 -32.25
C ARG A 158 -30.32 42.48 -33.75
N THR A 159 -29.31 41.70 -34.13
CA THR A 159 -29.04 41.37 -35.54
C THR A 159 -30.26 40.68 -36.18
N ALA A 160 -30.93 39.78 -35.46
CA ALA A 160 -32.16 39.15 -35.90
C ALA A 160 -33.35 40.13 -35.98
N ALA A 161 -33.48 41.04 -35.01
CA ALA A 161 -34.56 42.05 -35.00
C ALA A 161 -34.38 43.09 -36.13
N GLU A 162 -33.17 43.65 -36.27
CA GLU A 162 -32.86 44.69 -37.26
C GLU A 162 -32.89 44.13 -38.69
N LEU A 163 -32.49 42.86 -38.89
CA LEU A 163 -32.74 42.11 -40.13
C LEU A 163 -34.24 41.90 -40.40
N ALA A 164 -35.06 41.61 -39.37
CA ALA A 164 -36.50 41.41 -39.56
C ALA A 164 -37.24 42.70 -39.93
N GLU A 165 -36.82 43.84 -39.38
CA GLU A 165 -37.39 45.17 -39.67
C GLU A 165 -36.89 45.74 -41.01
N THR A 166 -35.58 45.78 -41.23
CA THR A 166 -34.97 46.42 -42.41
C THR A 166 -34.91 45.52 -43.65
N ARG A 167 -34.91 44.19 -43.45
CA ARG A 167 -34.58 43.16 -44.47
C ARG A 167 -33.17 43.25 -45.05
N LEU A 168 -32.26 43.99 -44.41
CA LEU A 168 -30.84 44.05 -44.75
C LEU A 168 -30.02 43.14 -43.82
N PRO A 169 -29.00 42.42 -44.34
CA PRO A 169 -28.17 41.50 -43.54
C PRO A 169 -27.07 42.21 -42.74
N ASP A 170 -27.42 43.33 -42.11
CA ASP A 170 -26.47 44.14 -41.31
C ASP A 170 -26.26 43.52 -39.93
N VAL A 171 -24.99 43.36 -39.54
CA VAL A 171 -24.58 42.65 -38.33
C VAL A 171 -24.34 43.64 -37.19
N VAL A 172 -25.21 43.61 -36.19
CA VAL A 172 -25.10 44.50 -35.02
C VAL A 172 -24.06 43.94 -34.05
N LEU A 173 -23.12 44.79 -33.63
CA LEU A 173 -22.02 44.43 -32.74
C LEU A 173 -22.18 45.07 -31.36
N ARG A 174 -21.88 44.32 -30.30
CA ARG A 174 -21.86 44.81 -28.91
C ARG A 174 -20.52 44.53 -28.21
N PRO A 175 -20.07 45.35 -27.25
CA PRO A 175 -18.88 45.07 -26.45
C PRO A 175 -19.00 43.77 -25.63
N VAL A 176 -17.98 42.92 -25.71
CA VAL A 176 -17.89 41.66 -24.96
C VAL A 176 -17.88 41.94 -23.46
N GLN A 177 -18.67 41.19 -22.68
CA GLN A 177 -18.70 41.27 -21.22
C GLN A 177 -17.58 40.43 -20.61
N GLU A 178 -16.39 41.02 -20.49
CA GLU A 178 -15.19 40.39 -19.93
C GLU A 178 -15.15 40.48 -18.38
N ARG A 179 -14.30 39.66 -17.76
CA ARG A 179 -14.04 39.73 -16.32
C ARG A 179 -13.12 40.93 -16.05
N TRP A 180 -13.46 41.73 -15.05
CA TRP A 180 -12.84 43.04 -14.84
C TRP A 180 -11.39 42.98 -14.31
N LEU A 181 -11.07 42.05 -13.41
CA LEU A 181 -9.73 41.86 -12.82
C LEU A 181 -8.99 40.64 -13.38
N HIS A 182 -7.66 40.69 -13.33
CA HIS A 182 -6.75 39.53 -13.38
C HIS A 182 -6.25 39.20 -11.97
N LEU A 183 -5.73 38.00 -11.74
CA LEU A 183 -5.16 37.58 -10.45
C LEU A 183 -3.69 37.12 -10.62
N ALA A 184 -2.79 37.74 -9.86
CA ALA A 184 -1.46 37.25 -9.58
C ALA A 184 -1.41 36.73 -8.13
N LEU A 185 -1.42 35.41 -7.97
CA LEU A 185 -1.31 34.74 -6.67
C LEU A 185 0.15 34.39 -6.42
N LEU A 186 0.79 35.11 -5.50
CA LEU A 186 2.18 34.87 -5.11
C LEU A 186 2.20 34.01 -3.84
N VAL A 187 2.95 32.92 -3.82
CA VAL A 187 3.08 32.04 -2.65
C VAL A 187 4.52 32.07 -2.18
N ASP A 188 4.74 32.38 -0.91
CA ASP A 188 6.07 32.39 -0.30
C ASP A 188 6.65 30.96 -0.24
N ASP A 189 7.86 30.79 -0.77
CA ASP A 189 8.56 29.52 -0.96
C ASP A 189 9.48 29.15 0.23
N GLY A 190 9.32 29.82 1.38
CA GLY A 190 10.01 29.50 2.62
C GLY A 190 9.75 28.06 3.14
N LEU A 191 10.69 27.53 3.93
CA LEU A 191 10.58 26.15 4.47
C LEU A 191 9.34 25.95 5.36
N SER A 192 8.94 26.97 6.12
CA SER A 192 7.77 26.95 6.99
C SER A 192 6.44 27.00 6.22
N MET A 193 6.45 27.57 5.02
CA MET A 193 5.31 27.57 4.09
C MET A 193 4.97 26.18 3.55
N LEU A 194 5.81 25.16 3.75
CA LEU A 194 5.47 23.77 3.47
C LEU A 194 4.30 23.25 4.32
N LEU A 195 4.15 23.75 5.56
CA LEU A 195 2.97 23.47 6.39
C LEU A 195 1.68 24.02 5.75
N TRP A 196 1.80 25.14 5.03
CA TRP A 196 0.72 25.93 4.43
C TRP A 196 0.51 25.66 2.93
N HIS A 197 1.36 24.83 2.30
CA HIS A 197 1.30 24.45 0.88
C HIS A 197 -0.11 24.04 0.44
N ARG A 198 -0.82 23.26 1.27
CA ARG A 198 -2.20 22.84 1.00
C ARG A 198 -3.21 23.99 1.07
N LEU A 199 -3.05 24.94 1.99
CA LEU A 199 -3.91 26.13 2.07
C LEU A 199 -3.80 26.96 0.79
N GLY A 200 -2.59 27.16 0.27
CA GLY A 200 -2.35 27.81 -1.02
C GLY A 200 -3.02 27.06 -2.19
N ALA A 201 -2.93 25.72 -2.23
CA ALA A 201 -3.56 24.91 -3.27
C ALA A 201 -5.10 24.91 -3.19
N GLU A 202 -5.69 24.80 -1.99
CA GLU A 202 -7.14 24.88 -1.78
C GLU A 202 -7.68 26.28 -2.12
N LEU A 203 -6.99 27.35 -1.70
CA LEU A 203 -7.38 28.72 -2.00
C LEU A 203 -7.25 29.04 -3.50
N ARG A 204 -6.17 28.62 -4.16
CA ARG A 204 -6.03 28.69 -5.63
C ARG A 204 -7.23 28.05 -6.31
N THR A 205 -7.56 26.83 -5.92
CA THR A 205 -8.68 26.06 -6.49
C THR A 205 -10.01 26.78 -6.26
N LEU A 206 -10.22 27.41 -5.11
CA LEU A 206 -11.40 28.23 -4.82
C LEU A 206 -11.46 29.47 -5.72
N LEU A 207 -10.36 30.22 -5.88
CA LEU A 207 -10.29 31.44 -6.69
C LEU A 207 -10.50 31.16 -8.18
N GLU A 208 -9.97 30.04 -8.69
CA GLU A 208 -10.27 29.54 -10.04
C GLU A 208 -11.76 29.19 -10.20
N ARG A 209 -12.33 28.42 -9.25
CA ARG A 209 -13.77 28.03 -9.24
C ARG A 209 -14.73 29.20 -9.09
N LEU A 210 -14.32 30.27 -8.40
CA LEU A 210 -15.13 31.49 -8.21
C LEU A 210 -15.43 32.19 -9.55
N GLY A 211 -14.54 32.05 -10.53
CA GLY A 211 -14.70 32.60 -11.88
C GLY A 211 -14.76 34.14 -11.92
N ALA A 212 -14.13 34.82 -10.95
CA ALA A 212 -14.09 36.28 -10.86
C ALA A 212 -13.02 36.91 -11.77
N PHE A 213 -11.89 36.24 -11.99
CA PHE A 213 -10.72 36.79 -12.65
C PHE A 213 -10.60 36.34 -14.12
N ALA A 214 -10.15 37.24 -15.01
CA ALA A 214 -9.96 36.99 -16.44
C ALA A 214 -8.87 35.95 -16.69
N THR A 215 -7.73 36.09 -16.02
CA THR A 215 -6.66 35.09 -15.90
C THR A 215 -6.25 34.92 -14.44
N THR A 216 -5.60 33.81 -14.11
CA THR A 216 -5.06 33.52 -12.78
C THR A 216 -3.67 32.93 -12.94
N ARG A 217 -2.65 33.72 -12.61
CA ARG A 217 -1.23 33.32 -12.62
C ARG A 217 -0.82 33.01 -11.19
N VAL A 218 -0.01 31.97 -10.99
CA VAL A 218 0.44 31.50 -9.68
C VAL A 218 1.96 31.36 -9.70
N LEU A 219 2.65 32.13 -8.87
CA LEU A 219 4.12 32.22 -8.85
C LEU A 219 4.68 31.89 -7.47
N GLY A 220 5.89 31.33 -7.43
CA GLY A 220 6.68 31.23 -6.20
C GLY A 220 7.34 32.55 -5.86
N LEU A 221 7.49 32.86 -4.57
CA LEU A 221 8.14 34.04 -4.04
C LEU A 221 9.23 33.62 -3.06
N ASP A 222 10.48 33.76 -3.46
CA ASP A 222 11.62 33.48 -2.58
C ASP A 222 11.89 34.69 -1.66
N ALA A 223 11.44 34.56 -0.41
CA ALA A 223 11.68 35.52 0.66
C ALA A 223 12.95 35.23 1.49
N ARG A 224 13.75 34.20 1.13
CA ARG A 224 14.87 33.71 1.95
C ARG A 224 16.10 34.62 1.90
N GLY A 225 16.30 35.34 0.81
CA GLY A 225 17.34 36.36 0.69
C GLY A 225 17.10 37.55 1.61
N VAL A 226 18.16 38.26 2.01
CA VAL A 226 18.03 39.45 2.87
C VAL A 226 17.57 40.68 2.07
N SER A 227 18.09 40.86 0.85
CA SER A 227 17.97 42.12 0.09
C SER A 227 17.33 42.00 -1.29
N GLU A 228 17.18 40.78 -1.81
CA GLU A 228 16.63 40.50 -3.15
C GLU A 228 15.53 39.43 -3.06
N PRO A 229 14.24 39.82 -2.93
CA PRO A 229 13.14 38.89 -3.16
C PRO A 229 13.10 38.49 -4.64
N ARG A 230 12.88 37.20 -4.92
CA ARG A 230 12.87 36.66 -6.29
C ARG A 230 11.54 35.96 -6.58
N LEU A 231 11.11 35.96 -7.84
CA LEU A 231 9.93 35.21 -8.27
C LEU A 231 10.34 33.98 -9.08
N HIS A 232 9.57 32.90 -8.94
CA HIS A 232 9.75 31.65 -9.65
C HIS A 232 8.48 31.29 -10.43
N ALA A 233 8.64 30.68 -11.61
CA ALA A 233 7.52 30.28 -12.46
C ALA A 233 6.56 29.27 -11.80
N ARG A 234 7.03 28.52 -10.79
CA ARG A 234 6.21 27.57 -10.02
C ARG A 234 6.56 27.67 -8.52
N PRO A 235 5.57 27.78 -7.61
CA PRO A 235 5.83 27.82 -6.19
C PRO A 235 6.40 26.50 -5.68
N PHE A 236 7.25 26.62 -4.66
CA PHE A 236 8.06 25.59 -4.03
C PHE A 236 8.94 24.77 -4.99
N ARG A 237 9.40 25.40 -6.08
CA ARG A 237 10.41 24.83 -6.99
C ARG A 237 11.53 25.84 -7.23
N PRO A 238 12.60 25.84 -6.41
CA PRO A 238 13.71 26.78 -6.56
C PRO A 238 14.45 26.60 -7.90
N ASP A 239 14.42 25.39 -8.47
CA ASP A 239 15.00 25.06 -9.78
C ASP A 239 14.13 25.55 -10.95
N SER A 240 12.91 26.06 -10.69
CA SER A 240 12.02 26.56 -11.75
C SER A 240 12.42 27.96 -12.20
N THR A 241 12.20 28.24 -13.49
CA THR A 241 12.66 29.44 -14.18
C THR A 241 12.39 30.73 -13.39
N PRO A 242 13.40 31.57 -13.11
CA PRO A 242 13.21 32.83 -12.41
C PRO A 242 12.41 33.81 -13.27
N VAL A 243 11.45 34.48 -12.64
CA VAL A 243 10.55 35.44 -13.25
C VAL A 243 10.94 36.85 -12.77
N PRO A 244 11.06 37.85 -13.67
CA PRO A 244 11.39 39.21 -13.25
C PRO A 244 10.23 39.85 -12.47
N LEU A 245 10.53 40.62 -11.42
CA LEU A 245 9.52 41.27 -10.56
C LEU A 245 8.56 42.20 -11.33
N SER A 246 8.97 42.67 -12.51
CA SER A 246 8.14 43.45 -13.44
C SER A 246 6.99 42.65 -14.07
N ALA A 247 7.04 41.32 -14.12
CA ALA A 247 5.99 40.49 -14.72
C ALA A 247 4.67 40.48 -13.93
N VAL A 248 4.70 40.89 -12.65
CA VAL A 248 3.50 41.14 -11.81
C VAL A 248 2.97 42.58 -12.00
N GLY A 249 3.80 43.48 -12.55
CA GLY A 249 3.49 44.90 -12.69
C GLY A 249 2.63 45.22 -13.90
N ASP A 250 1.31 45.24 -13.71
CA ASP A 250 0.32 45.61 -14.74
C ASP A 250 0.09 47.14 -14.82
N PRO A 251 0.43 47.80 -15.94
CA PRO A 251 0.21 49.25 -16.11
C PRO A 251 -1.26 49.64 -16.33
N SER A 252 -2.16 48.68 -16.55
CA SER A 252 -3.61 48.94 -16.60
C SER A 252 -4.27 48.95 -15.22
N GLY A 253 -3.55 48.49 -14.18
CA GLY A 253 -4.05 48.40 -12.80
C GLY A 253 -5.15 47.37 -12.58
N ARG A 254 -5.41 46.46 -13.54
CA ARG A 254 -6.46 45.45 -13.49
C ARG A 254 -6.01 44.14 -12.83
N THR A 255 -4.72 43.96 -12.60
CA THR A 255 -4.15 42.80 -11.91
C THR A 255 -4.21 43.00 -10.41
N LEU A 256 -5.00 42.15 -9.75
CA LEU A 256 -5.02 42.01 -8.31
C LEU A 256 -3.84 41.14 -7.88
N VAL A 257 -3.04 41.63 -6.93
CA VAL A 257 -1.91 40.88 -6.35
C VAL A 257 -2.33 40.35 -4.97
N LEU A 258 -2.30 39.03 -4.80
CA LEU A 258 -2.55 38.39 -3.51
C LEU A 258 -1.32 37.55 -3.13
N VAL A 259 -0.62 37.96 -2.07
CA VAL A 259 0.55 37.25 -1.55
C VAL A 259 0.14 36.35 -0.39
N ILE A 260 0.60 35.11 -0.34
CA ILE A 260 0.39 34.19 0.79
C ILE A 260 1.73 33.95 1.49
N SER A 261 1.84 34.25 2.78
CA SER A 261 3.09 34.07 3.54
C SER A 261 2.87 33.86 5.05
N ASP A 262 3.86 33.26 5.71
CA ASP A 262 4.02 33.22 7.17
C ASP A 262 4.95 34.31 7.70
N GLY A 263 5.49 35.16 6.83
CA GLY A 263 6.35 36.30 7.19
C GLY A 263 7.75 35.94 7.66
N MET A 264 8.16 34.67 7.60
CA MET A 264 9.38 34.24 8.31
C MET A 264 10.68 34.44 7.53
N GLY A 265 10.61 34.61 6.20
CA GLY A 265 11.75 34.89 5.32
C GLY A 265 12.49 36.20 5.64
N ALA A 266 13.79 36.23 5.40
CA ALA A 266 14.66 37.38 5.74
C ALA A 266 14.26 38.68 5.02
N SER A 267 13.69 38.60 3.81
CA SER A 267 13.21 39.77 3.07
C SER A 267 11.99 40.46 3.70
N TRP A 268 11.27 39.79 4.61
CA TRP A 268 10.24 40.45 5.43
C TRP A 268 10.91 41.32 6.50
N ARG A 269 11.77 40.71 7.33
CA ARG A 269 12.45 41.37 8.45
C ARG A 269 13.37 42.52 8.02
N SER A 270 13.95 42.46 6.83
CA SER A 270 14.78 43.55 6.27
C SER A 270 13.96 44.74 5.72
N GLY A 271 12.64 44.56 5.53
CA GLY A 271 11.77 45.52 4.87
C GLY A 271 11.69 45.37 3.34
N ALA A 272 12.55 44.59 2.69
CA ALA A 272 12.62 44.49 1.23
C ALA A 272 11.29 44.06 0.57
N LEU A 273 10.54 43.16 1.20
CA LEU A 273 9.20 42.76 0.73
C LEU A 273 8.10 43.79 1.03
N HIS A 274 8.27 44.63 2.04
CA HIS A 274 7.32 45.72 2.35
C HIS A 274 7.37 46.79 1.26
N ASP A 275 8.57 47.18 0.82
CA ASP A 275 8.74 48.15 -0.26
C ASP A 275 8.28 47.58 -1.63
N LEU A 276 8.47 46.27 -1.88
CA LEU A 276 7.95 45.61 -3.08
C LEU A 276 6.40 45.48 -3.06
N LEU A 277 5.81 45.16 -1.92
CA LEU A 277 4.35 45.19 -1.73
C LEU A 277 3.79 46.59 -1.96
N ALA A 278 4.41 47.63 -1.38
CA ALA A 278 4.01 49.02 -1.59
C ALA A 278 4.08 49.43 -3.07
N LEU A 279 5.11 48.97 -3.81
CA LEU A 279 5.24 49.19 -5.24
C LEU A 279 4.09 48.56 -6.04
N TRP A 280 3.71 47.31 -5.76
CA TRP A 280 2.57 46.66 -6.41
C TRP A 280 1.22 47.31 -6.01
N ALA A 281 1.03 47.58 -4.72
CA ALA A 281 -0.15 48.24 -4.16
C ALA A 281 -0.36 49.68 -4.67
N SER A 282 0.72 50.34 -5.14
CA SER A 282 0.63 51.66 -5.80
C SER A 282 0.06 51.61 -7.23
N ARG A 283 0.03 50.42 -7.86
CA ARG A 283 -0.35 50.22 -9.27
C ARG A 283 -1.69 49.51 -9.45
N GLY A 284 -2.01 48.56 -8.58
CA GLY A 284 -3.26 47.80 -8.60
C GLY A 284 -3.68 47.35 -7.20
N PRO A 285 -4.87 46.74 -7.05
CA PRO A 285 -5.34 46.26 -5.76
C PRO A 285 -4.43 45.14 -5.25
N ALA A 286 -3.83 45.33 -4.07
CA ALA A 286 -2.91 44.37 -3.47
C ALA A 286 -3.38 43.96 -2.06
N ALA A 287 -3.09 42.71 -1.67
CA ALA A 287 -3.30 42.22 -0.32
C ALA A 287 -2.27 41.13 0.05
N LEU A 288 -2.02 41.03 1.36
CA LEU A 288 -1.25 39.97 1.97
C LEU A 288 -2.21 39.04 2.71
N LEU A 289 -2.03 37.73 2.58
CA LEU A 289 -2.77 36.71 3.29
C LEU A 289 -1.81 36.00 4.25
N HIS A 290 -1.92 36.32 5.52
CA HIS A 290 -1.02 35.78 6.53
C HIS A 290 -1.54 34.42 7.00
N THR A 291 -0.68 33.39 6.94
CA THR A 291 -1.06 32.00 7.27
C THR A 291 -1.06 31.71 8.77
N LEU A 292 -0.37 32.52 9.58
CA LEU A 292 -0.36 32.43 11.04
C LEU A 292 -1.59 33.14 11.64
N PRO A 293 -2.11 32.69 12.80
CA PRO A 293 -3.12 33.44 13.55
C PRO A 293 -2.55 34.77 14.07
N PRO A 294 -3.40 35.80 14.32
CA PRO A 294 -2.96 37.12 14.81
C PRO A 294 -2.04 37.07 16.03
N ASP A 295 -2.30 36.15 16.96
CA ASP A 295 -1.53 35.96 18.21
C ASP A 295 -0.04 35.60 17.98
N LEU A 296 0.35 35.26 16.74
CA LEU A 296 1.72 34.91 16.35
C LEU A 296 2.34 35.88 15.32
N TRP A 297 1.64 36.96 14.94
CA TRP A 297 2.14 37.91 13.93
C TRP A 297 3.40 38.65 14.41
N ASP A 298 3.49 38.98 15.71
CA ASP A 298 4.61 39.73 16.29
C ASP A 298 5.99 39.03 16.21
N GLY A 299 6.01 37.70 16.13
CA GLY A 299 7.26 36.91 15.91
C GLY A 299 7.66 36.80 14.43
N SER A 300 6.77 37.16 13.53
CA SER A 300 6.99 37.15 12.08
C SER A 300 7.63 38.46 11.60
N GLY A 301 8.00 38.53 10.33
CA GLY A 301 8.33 39.78 9.65
C GLY A 301 7.11 40.54 9.11
N ILE A 302 5.87 40.12 9.43
CA ILE A 302 4.62 40.76 9.02
C ILE A 302 3.93 41.30 10.27
N GLN A 303 4.02 42.61 10.51
CA GLN A 303 3.27 43.29 11.57
C GLN A 303 2.09 44.04 10.96
N ALA A 304 0.96 44.12 11.66
CA ALA A 304 -0.23 44.82 11.15
C ALA A 304 -1.06 45.48 12.24
N GLU A 305 -1.43 46.73 12.00
CA GLU A 305 -2.23 47.57 12.90
C GLU A 305 -3.64 47.74 12.33
N ARG A 306 -4.66 47.96 13.17
CA ARG A 306 -6.04 48.11 12.69
C ARG A 306 -6.37 49.54 12.33
N TRP A 307 -6.74 49.74 11.06
CA TRP A 307 -7.14 51.03 10.54
C TRP A 307 -8.49 50.93 9.82
N GLN A 308 -9.22 52.04 9.76
CA GLN A 308 -10.45 52.14 9.00
C GLN A 308 -10.15 52.61 7.57
N ALA A 309 -10.43 51.77 6.58
CA ALA A 309 -10.16 52.03 5.18
C ALA A 309 -11.46 52.30 4.41
N THR A 310 -11.48 53.39 3.62
CA THR A 310 -12.58 53.75 2.72
C THR A 310 -12.07 53.86 1.29
N THR A 311 -12.74 53.28 0.29
CA THR A 311 -12.37 53.49 -1.12
C THR A 311 -13.43 54.22 -1.92
N ARG A 312 -12.97 55.17 -2.74
CA ARG A 312 -13.79 55.87 -3.74
C ARG A 312 -13.61 55.29 -5.15
N ARG A 313 -12.71 54.31 -5.34
CA ARG A 313 -12.50 53.56 -6.60
C ARG A 313 -12.69 52.06 -6.41
N ILE A 314 -13.62 51.52 -7.18
CA ILE A 314 -13.88 50.08 -7.30
C ILE A 314 -12.63 49.41 -7.91
N GLY A 315 -12.02 48.46 -7.20
CA GLY A 315 -10.81 47.74 -7.64
C GLY A 315 -9.59 48.62 -7.94
N GLY A 316 -9.55 49.86 -7.42
CA GLY A 316 -8.40 50.74 -7.60
C GLY A 316 -7.17 50.28 -6.82
N ALA A 317 -6.00 50.80 -7.20
CA ALA A 317 -4.78 50.70 -6.42
C ALA A 317 -4.99 51.18 -4.98
N ASN A 318 -4.27 50.61 -4.01
CA ASN A 318 -4.51 50.87 -2.59
C ASN A 318 -4.18 52.32 -2.20
N THR A 319 -3.34 53.01 -2.98
CA THR A 319 -3.11 54.46 -2.91
C THR A 319 -4.35 55.33 -3.20
N SER A 320 -5.46 54.74 -3.65
CA SER A 320 -6.76 55.41 -3.80
C SER A 320 -7.71 55.23 -2.61
N TRP A 321 -7.24 54.63 -1.52
CA TRP A 321 -7.99 54.47 -0.28
C TRP A 321 -7.68 55.61 0.69
N GLU A 322 -8.71 56.00 1.44
CA GLU A 322 -8.72 57.00 2.49
C GLU A 322 -8.68 56.25 3.82
N ILE A 323 -7.61 56.46 4.60
CA ILE A 323 -7.29 55.69 5.81
C ILE A 323 -7.41 56.60 7.03
N THR A 324 -8.20 56.17 8.02
CA THR A 324 -8.39 56.86 9.30
C THR A 324 -8.23 55.90 10.47
N ASP A 325 -7.81 56.41 11.62
CA ASP A 325 -7.86 55.64 12.87
C ASP A 325 -9.34 55.46 13.29
N PRO A 326 -9.75 54.29 13.82
CA PRO A 326 -11.14 54.06 14.24
C PRO A 326 -11.56 54.79 15.53
N VAL A 327 -10.64 55.40 16.28
CA VAL A 327 -10.87 56.04 17.58
C VAL A 327 -10.25 57.45 17.66
N LEU A 328 -9.06 57.65 17.09
CA LEU A 328 -8.30 58.91 17.19
C LEU A 328 -8.63 59.88 16.04
N PRO A 329 -8.66 61.21 16.31
CA PRO A 329 -8.71 62.23 15.27
C PRO A 329 -7.54 62.12 14.28
N ALA A 330 -7.79 62.43 13.01
CA ALA A 330 -6.83 62.33 11.90
C ALA A 330 -5.61 63.30 11.99
N ASP A 331 -5.58 64.18 12.99
CA ASP A 331 -4.41 65.01 13.32
C ASP A 331 -3.50 64.40 14.39
N LEU A 332 -3.97 63.35 15.10
CA LEU A 332 -3.21 62.61 16.11
C LEU A 332 -2.73 61.25 15.60
N ALA A 333 -3.47 60.62 14.67
CA ALA A 333 -3.10 59.36 14.03
C ALA A 333 -3.18 59.48 12.51
N ARG A 334 -2.07 59.23 11.82
CA ARG A 334 -1.95 59.26 10.35
C ARG A 334 -1.22 58.02 9.87
N PHE A 335 -1.69 57.43 8.77
CA PHE A 335 -1.10 56.22 8.20
C PHE A 335 0.05 56.56 7.23
N ASP A 336 1.28 56.21 7.59
CA ASP A 336 2.49 56.54 6.82
C ASP A 336 2.90 55.45 5.82
N GLY A 337 2.27 55.46 4.63
CA GLY A 337 2.72 54.65 3.49
C GLY A 337 1.64 54.33 2.47
N VAL A 338 1.85 53.22 1.75
CA VAL A 338 0.81 52.62 0.90
C VAL A 338 0.09 51.55 1.72
N PRO A 339 -1.24 51.63 1.92
CA PRO A 339 -1.95 50.69 2.78
C PRO A 339 -2.00 49.31 2.11
N VAL A 340 -1.51 48.26 2.79
CA VAL A 340 -1.59 46.87 2.31
C VAL A 340 -2.31 46.05 3.38
N PRO A 341 -3.51 45.51 3.12
CA PRO A 341 -4.25 44.77 4.14
C PRO A 341 -3.63 43.39 4.38
N VAL A 342 -3.55 42.99 5.66
CA VAL A 342 -2.99 41.71 6.13
C VAL A 342 -4.13 40.80 6.56
N LEU A 343 -4.64 40.03 5.61
CA LEU A 343 -5.85 39.24 5.73
C LEU A 343 -5.56 37.88 6.38
N GLU A 344 -6.48 37.43 7.22
CA GLU A 344 -6.54 36.02 7.63
C GLU A 344 -7.22 35.18 6.54
N PRO A 345 -6.95 33.85 6.47
CA PRO A 345 -7.65 32.91 5.59
C PRO A 345 -9.11 32.61 6.03
N THR A 346 -9.81 33.58 6.61
CA THR A 346 -11.16 33.44 7.17
C THR A 346 -12.23 34.12 6.31
N ALA A 347 -13.46 33.58 6.34
CA ALA A 347 -14.61 34.11 5.59
C ALA A 347 -15.14 35.48 6.11
N ALA A 348 -14.58 35.99 7.21
CA ALA A 348 -14.82 37.34 7.72
C ALA A 348 -13.82 38.34 7.12
N SER A 349 -12.51 38.11 7.31
CA SER A 349 -11.44 38.96 6.77
C SER A 349 -11.55 39.14 5.25
N LEU A 350 -11.72 38.02 4.53
CA LEU A 350 -11.86 38.02 3.06
C LEU A 350 -13.16 38.69 2.57
N ARG A 351 -14.22 38.75 3.41
CA ARG A 351 -15.48 39.45 3.09
C ARG A 351 -15.32 40.96 3.21
N ASN A 352 -14.69 41.41 4.29
CA ASN A 352 -14.41 42.81 4.56
C ASN A 352 -13.61 43.43 3.40
N TRP A 353 -12.52 42.78 3.00
CA TRP A 353 -11.69 43.21 1.87
C TRP A 353 -12.39 43.10 0.51
N ALA A 354 -13.09 42.00 0.22
CA ALA A 354 -13.83 41.87 -1.04
C ALA A 354 -15.00 42.87 -1.16
N HIS A 355 -15.62 43.26 -0.04
CA HIS A 355 -16.61 44.32 0.00
C HIS A 355 -15.98 45.69 -0.28
N LEU A 356 -14.86 46.02 0.38
CA LEU A 356 -14.12 47.26 0.11
C LEU A 356 -13.77 47.39 -1.38
N LEU A 357 -13.15 46.36 -1.98
CA LEU A 357 -12.77 46.42 -3.40
C LEU A 357 -13.96 46.53 -4.37
N ALA A 358 -15.14 46.01 -4.02
CA ALA A 358 -16.30 45.99 -4.91
C ALA A 358 -17.28 47.16 -4.71
N SER A 359 -17.39 47.72 -3.51
CA SER A 359 -18.39 48.73 -3.18
C SER A 359 -17.76 50.13 -3.12
N PRO A 360 -18.07 51.05 -4.04
CA PRO A 360 -17.59 52.43 -3.94
C PRO A 360 -18.24 53.12 -2.74
N GLY A 361 -17.45 53.85 -1.95
CA GLY A 361 -17.90 54.46 -0.69
C GLY A 361 -18.08 53.47 0.46
N ALA A 362 -17.61 52.21 0.33
CA ALA A 362 -17.53 51.31 1.48
C ALA A 362 -16.38 51.70 2.41
N THR A 363 -16.70 51.77 3.70
CA THR A 363 -15.76 51.95 4.81
C THR A 363 -15.69 50.66 5.62
N VAL A 364 -14.48 50.16 5.90
CA VAL A 364 -14.25 48.85 6.53
C VAL A 364 -13.02 48.90 7.43
N GLU A 365 -13.11 48.36 8.64
CA GLU A 365 -11.94 48.12 9.51
C GLU A 365 -11.12 46.94 8.96
N LEU A 366 -9.82 47.16 8.74
CA LEU A 366 -8.87 46.16 8.26
C LEU A 366 -7.52 46.30 8.99
N PRO A 367 -6.86 45.19 9.36
CA PRO A 367 -5.44 45.22 9.67
C PRO A 367 -4.63 45.62 8.42
N LEU A 368 -3.82 46.67 8.53
CA LEU A 368 -2.90 47.16 7.50
C LEU A 368 -1.45 46.89 7.92
N LEU A 369 -0.64 46.51 6.95
CA LEU A 369 0.79 46.20 7.09
C LEU A 369 1.55 47.41 7.66
N ALA A 370 2.05 47.25 8.88
CA ALA A 370 2.97 48.19 9.49
C ALA A 370 4.36 48.06 8.87
N ARG A 371 5.20 49.09 8.97
CA ARG A 371 6.61 49.00 8.60
C ARG A 371 7.41 48.37 9.76
N PRO A 372 8.37 47.47 9.49
CA PRO A 372 9.19 46.89 10.55
C PRO A 372 10.00 47.99 11.23
N HIS A 373 9.78 48.15 12.53
CA HIS A 373 10.43 49.19 13.32
C HIS A 373 11.95 48.97 13.34
N ARG A 374 12.72 49.94 12.83
CA ARG A 374 14.20 49.98 12.94
C ARG A 374 14.65 50.39 14.35
N SER A 375 14.09 49.75 15.37
CA SER A 375 14.49 49.94 16.76
C SER A 375 15.92 49.45 16.94
N GLY A 376 16.83 50.37 17.25
CA GLY A 376 18.28 50.17 17.29
C GLY A 376 18.81 49.33 18.46
N GLY A 377 18.19 48.19 18.73
CA GLY A 377 18.84 47.13 19.50
C GLY A 377 20.00 46.57 18.70
N SER A 378 21.15 46.36 19.36
CA SER A 378 22.22 45.56 18.78
C SER A 378 21.66 44.18 18.43
N ILE A 379 21.94 43.68 17.23
CA ILE A 379 21.77 42.25 16.94
C ILE A 379 22.90 41.53 17.67
N THR A 380 22.72 41.34 18.99
CA THR A 380 23.40 40.28 19.73
C THR A 380 23.17 39.00 18.93
N ALA A 381 24.25 38.39 18.45
CA ALA A 381 24.16 37.17 17.66
C ALA A 381 23.26 36.17 18.39
N SER A 382 22.17 35.74 17.75
CA SER A 382 21.14 34.95 18.40
C SER A 382 21.76 33.74 19.10
N PRO A 383 21.42 33.47 20.37
CA PRO A 383 21.78 32.22 21.03
C PRO A 383 21.44 31.04 20.11
N ASP A 384 22.35 30.05 20.04
CA ASP A 384 22.38 29.05 18.96
C ASP A 384 20.99 28.46 18.68
N PRO A 385 20.37 28.69 17.51
CA PRO A 385 18.94 28.50 17.27
C PRO A 385 18.55 27.03 17.06
N GLY A 386 18.82 26.21 18.07
CA GLY A 386 18.39 24.80 18.19
C GLY A 386 18.29 24.31 19.64
N ASP A 387 18.53 25.17 20.65
CA ASP A 387 18.41 24.79 22.05
C ASP A 387 16.93 24.57 22.46
N ALA A 388 16.64 23.36 22.93
CA ALA A 388 15.31 22.96 23.40
C ALA A 388 14.89 23.66 24.71
N GLN A 389 15.82 24.25 25.47
CA GLN A 389 15.49 25.09 26.62
C GLN A 389 14.98 26.47 26.17
N HIS A 390 15.63 27.12 25.21
CA HIS A 390 15.11 28.40 24.68
C HIS A 390 13.72 28.24 24.04
N PHE A 391 13.47 27.13 23.34
CA PHE A 391 12.13 26.82 22.83
C PHE A 391 11.11 26.56 23.94
N ARG A 392 11.49 25.90 25.04
CA ARG A 392 10.63 25.70 26.22
C ARG A 392 10.15 27.02 26.81
N ASP A 393 11.02 28.01 26.86
CA ASP A 393 10.75 29.30 27.49
C ASP A 393 9.96 30.28 26.60
N ALA A 394 9.83 29.97 25.30
CA ALA A 394 9.18 30.84 24.30
C ALA A 394 7.91 30.24 23.65
N ALA A 395 7.72 28.91 23.66
CA ALA A 395 6.60 28.24 22.99
C ALA A 395 5.38 28.01 23.89
N THR A 396 4.20 27.81 23.31
CA THR A 396 3.03 27.36 24.09
C THR A 396 3.27 25.96 24.70
N PRO A 397 2.70 25.63 25.88
CA PRO A 397 2.82 24.31 26.47
C PRO A 397 2.35 23.18 25.54
N GLU A 398 1.31 23.43 24.75
CA GLU A 398 0.79 22.53 23.72
C GLU A 398 1.77 22.35 22.55
N ALA A 399 2.48 23.39 22.12
CA ALA A 399 3.54 23.27 21.11
C ALA A 399 4.76 22.54 21.67
N TYR A 400 5.17 22.82 22.91
CA TYR A 400 6.27 22.11 23.56
C TYR A 400 5.99 20.61 23.73
N ARG A 401 4.78 20.26 24.16
CA ARG A 401 4.32 18.86 24.23
C ARG A 401 4.20 18.23 22.84
N LEU A 402 3.78 18.97 21.82
CA LEU A 402 3.74 18.47 20.44
C LEU A 402 5.16 18.20 19.90
N ALA A 403 6.14 19.05 20.21
CA ALA A 403 7.54 18.86 19.85
C ALA A 403 8.10 17.54 20.42
N ALA A 404 7.74 17.16 21.63
CA ALA A 404 8.11 15.86 22.22
C ALA A 404 7.51 14.65 21.47
N HIS A 405 6.22 14.72 21.11
CA HIS A 405 5.58 13.66 20.31
C HIS A 405 6.12 13.59 18.88
N LEU A 406 6.51 14.74 18.29
CA LEU A 406 7.22 14.79 17.01
C LEU A 406 8.65 14.21 17.13
N ALA A 407 9.40 14.58 18.17
CA ALA A 407 10.77 14.12 18.43
C ALA A 407 10.88 12.59 18.63
N ALA A 408 9.80 11.93 19.04
CA ALA A 408 9.71 10.46 19.13
C ALA A 408 9.58 9.75 17.76
N VAL A 409 9.24 10.48 16.70
CA VAL A 409 9.07 9.94 15.34
C VAL A 409 10.13 10.57 14.44
N SER A 410 11.07 9.78 13.92
CA SER A 410 12.17 10.28 13.10
C SER A 410 12.55 9.25 12.01
N PRO A 411 12.72 9.67 10.74
CA PRO A 411 12.64 11.06 10.23
C PRO A 411 11.20 11.60 10.13
N LEU A 412 10.99 12.87 9.77
CA LEU A 412 9.66 13.48 9.61
C LEU A 412 9.45 14.10 8.23
N THR A 413 8.20 14.08 7.76
CA THR A 413 7.70 14.86 6.62
C THR A 413 6.39 15.54 7.02
N VAL A 414 5.96 16.61 6.34
CA VAL A 414 4.78 17.39 6.75
C VAL A 414 3.51 16.52 6.94
N PRO A 415 3.17 15.55 6.08
CA PRO A 415 2.04 14.65 6.32
C PRO A 415 2.19 13.76 7.57
N VAL A 416 3.41 13.36 7.93
CA VAL A 416 3.67 12.62 9.19
C VAL A 416 3.58 13.54 10.41
N MET A 417 4.04 14.79 10.30
CA MET A 417 3.81 15.78 11.37
C MET A 417 2.30 15.99 11.61
N ARG A 418 1.48 15.94 10.56
CA ARG A 418 0.01 15.99 10.65
C ARG A 418 -0.62 14.70 11.20
N LEU A 419 -0.04 13.52 10.97
CA LEU A 419 -0.40 12.30 11.72
C LEU A 419 -0.14 12.46 13.22
N VAL A 420 1.05 12.94 13.61
CA VAL A 420 1.36 13.19 15.02
C VAL A 420 0.39 14.21 15.62
N GLN A 421 0.13 15.33 14.93
CA GLN A 421 -0.85 16.35 15.33
C GLN A 421 -2.28 15.79 15.54
N THR A 422 -2.66 14.72 14.83
CA THR A 422 -4.01 14.12 14.94
C THR A 422 -4.06 12.87 15.82
N ALA A 423 -2.92 12.29 16.18
CA ALA A 423 -2.80 11.11 17.06
C ALA A 423 -2.55 11.46 18.54
N VAL A 424 -2.15 12.69 18.86
CA VAL A 424 -1.97 13.17 20.25
C VAL A 424 -3.31 13.26 21.00
N PRO A 425 -3.32 13.05 22.35
CA PRO A 425 -4.55 13.00 23.13
C PRO A 425 -5.24 14.35 23.39
N TRP A 426 -4.79 15.45 22.78
CA TRP A 426 -5.40 16.77 22.87
C TRP A 426 -5.57 17.40 21.49
N ARG A 427 -6.42 18.45 21.38
CA ARG A 427 -6.75 19.09 20.10
C ARG A 427 -5.65 20.04 19.61
N ALA A 428 -4.54 19.47 19.14
CA ALA A 428 -3.41 20.24 18.60
C ALA A 428 -3.80 21.00 17.31
N ARG A 429 -3.52 22.31 17.29
CA ARG A 429 -3.80 23.21 16.16
C ARG A 429 -2.60 23.28 15.20
N THR A 430 -2.83 23.70 13.96
CA THR A 430 -1.74 23.96 13.01
C THR A 430 -0.83 25.10 13.47
N SER A 431 -1.30 26.01 14.32
CA SER A 431 -0.46 27.01 15.00
C SER A 431 0.60 26.37 15.88
N HIS A 432 0.24 25.38 16.70
CA HIS A 432 1.21 24.69 17.58
C HIS A 432 2.26 23.93 16.74
N LEU A 433 1.87 23.36 15.60
CA LEU A 433 2.82 22.75 14.67
C LEU A 433 3.72 23.78 13.97
N ALA A 434 3.20 24.98 13.66
CA ALA A 434 3.99 26.08 13.16
C ALA A 434 5.00 26.57 14.22
N GLU A 435 4.59 26.77 15.47
CA GLU A 435 5.49 27.13 16.57
C GLU A 435 6.71 26.19 16.66
N VAL A 436 6.50 24.86 16.64
CA VAL A 436 7.61 23.87 16.65
C VAL A 436 8.53 24.00 15.44
N PHE A 437 7.98 24.24 14.25
CA PHE A 437 8.76 24.38 13.02
C PHE A 437 9.52 25.72 12.97
N LEU A 438 8.94 26.79 13.52
CA LEU A 438 9.51 28.13 13.57
C LEU A 438 10.54 28.30 14.70
N GLY A 439 10.46 27.49 15.76
CA GLY A 439 11.39 27.48 16.89
C GLY A 439 12.79 26.92 16.63
N GLY A 440 13.21 26.71 15.37
CA GLY A 440 14.56 26.29 14.99
C GLY A 440 14.96 24.84 15.31
N LEU A 441 14.16 24.13 16.11
CA LEU A 441 14.43 22.76 16.57
C LEU A 441 14.51 21.72 15.44
N MET A 442 13.81 21.96 14.32
CA MET A 442 13.71 21.06 13.19
C MET A 442 14.65 21.50 12.06
N ARG A 443 15.53 20.60 11.62
CA ARG A 443 16.51 20.87 10.55
C ARG A 443 16.18 20.02 9.32
N PRO A 444 16.33 20.54 8.08
CA PRO A 444 16.20 19.74 6.87
C PRO A 444 17.17 18.54 6.89
N HIS A 445 16.66 17.35 6.57
CA HIS A 445 17.40 16.11 6.52
C HIS A 445 17.47 15.61 5.06
N PRO A 446 18.56 14.95 4.61
CA PRO A 446 18.62 14.38 3.27
C PRO A 446 17.46 13.41 3.00
N ALA A 447 16.89 13.49 1.80
CA ALA A 447 15.81 12.59 1.39
C ALA A 447 16.33 11.15 1.26
N PRO A 448 15.64 10.13 1.80
CA PRO A 448 16.03 8.73 1.63
C PRO A 448 15.54 8.19 0.28
N VAL A 449 15.77 8.92 -0.81
CA VAL A 449 15.64 8.49 -2.21
C VAL A 449 16.45 9.44 -3.11
N PRO A 450 17.08 8.96 -4.19
CA PRO A 450 17.65 9.84 -5.21
C PRO A 450 16.54 10.59 -5.99
N GLY A 451 16.61 11.92 -6.00
CA GLY A 451 15.78 12.78 -6.86
C GLY A 451 15.01 13.89 -6.13
N PRO A 452 14.47 14.88 -6.86
CA PRO A 452 13.74 16.00 -6.28
C PRO A 452 12.36 15.58 -5.77
N LEU A 453 12.22 15.42 -4.46
CA LEU A 453 10.93 15.21 -3.81
C LEU A 453 10.02 16.44 -3.99
N PRO A 454 8.70 16.27 -4.20
CA PRO A 454 7.75 17.39 -4.17
C PRO A 454 7.79 18.11 -2.81
N ALA A 455 7.70 19.43 -2.80
CA ALA A 455 8.02 20.28 -1.65
C ALA A 455 7.47 19.83 -0.29
N LYS A 456 6.15 19.55 -0.20
CA LYS A 456 5.47 19.04 1.01
C LYS A 456 6.00 17.69 1.54
N HIS A 457 6.93 17.07 0.83
CA HIS A 457 7.55 15.79 1.14
C HIS A 457 9.03 15.93 1.56
N GLN A 458 9.56 17.16 1.65
CA GLN A 458 10.88 17.41 2.21
C GLN A 458 10.98 16.83 3.63
N VAL A 459 12.15 16.26 3.93
CA VAL A 459 12.40 15.52 5.16
C VAL A 459 13.06 16.42 6.19
N PHE A 460 12.67 16.26 7.45
CA PHE A 460 13.16 17.02 8.60
C PHE A 460 13.49 16.07 9.76
N ASP A 461 14.39 16.47 10.63
CA ASP A 461 14.71 15.77 11.87
C ASP A 461 15.12 16.77 12.96
N PHE A 462 15.07 16.33 14.22
CA PHE A 462 15.57 17.09 15.37
C PHE A 462 17.06 16.84 15.59
N SER A 463 17.79 17.78 16.21
CA SER A 463 19.15 17.49 16.69
C SER A 463 19.10 16.49 17.84
N ASP A 464 20.15 15.68 18.02
CA ASP A 464 20.18 14.67 19.10
C ASP A 464 20.06 15.29 20.51
N ALA A 465 20.65 16.48 20.70
CA ALA A 465 20.56 17.25 21.94
C ALA A 465 19.16 17.84 22.16
N SER A 466 18.50 18.35 21.11
CA SER A 466 17.11 18.81 21.21
C SER A 466 16.17 17.61 21.49
N ARG A 467 16.42 16.46 20.85
CA ARG A 467 15.59 15.26 20.95
C ARG A 467 15.61 14.66 22.36
N SER A 468 16.76 14.62 23.05
CA SER A 468 16.81 14.09 24.42
C SER A 468 15.95 14.92 25.38
N VAL A 469 16.16 16.25 25.41
CA VAL A 469 15.41 17.19 26.27
C VAL A 469 13.90 17.16 26.00
N LEU A 470 13.50 16.99 24.74
CA LEU A 470 12.08 16.89 24.35
C LEU A 470 11.45 15.55 24.76
N LEU A 471 12.16 14.43 24.61
CA LEU A 471 11.62 13.11 24.99
C LEU A 471 11.41 12.97 26.50
N ASP A 472 12.23 13.63 27.32
CA ASP A 472 12.08 13.65 28.77
C ASP A 472 10.95 14.60 29.26
N ALA A 473 10.33 15.38 28.36
CA ALA A 473 9.24 16.30 28.71
C ALA A 473 7.83 15.65 28.75
N VAL A 474 7.68 14.40 28.31
CA VAL A 474 6.37 13.73 28.17
C VAL A 474 6.42 12.29 28.70
N PRO A 475 5.40 11.81 29.45
CA PRO A 475 5.36 10.44 29.94
C PRO A 475 5.52 9.40 28.81
N GLN A 476 6.44 8.46 29.00
CA GLN A 476 6.82 7.46 27.99
C GLN A 476 5.62 6.59 27.53
N ALA A 477 4.70 6.28 28.44
CA ALA A 477 3.45 5.58 28.13
C ALA A 477 2.47 6.41 27.26
N GLU A 478 2.63 7.73 27.17
CA GLU A 478 1.91 8.59 26.22
C GLU A 478 2.57 8.50 24.83
N LEU A 479 3.89 8.65 24.74
CA LEU A 479 4.66 8.51 23.49
C LEU A 479 4.42 7.12 22.83
N LEU A 480 4.45 6.05 23.62
CA LEU A 480 4.13 4.68 23.17
C LEU A 480 2.66 4.47 22.80
N ARG A 481 1.73 5.33 23.23
CA ARG A 481 0.32 5.30 22.75
C ARG A 481 0.18 6.05 21.43
N THR A 482 0.79 7.23 21.30
CA THR A 482 0.83 7.98 20.03
C THR A 482 1.50 7.15 18.93
N GLY A 483 2.66 6.55 19.19
CA GLY A 483 3.37 5.70 18.23
C GLY A 483 2.53 4.52 17.73
N ARG A 484 1.90 3.76 18.63
CA ARG A 484 1.01 2.64 18.25
C ARG A 484 -0.28 3.10 17.56
N SER A 485 -0.78 4.31 17.85
CA SER A 485 -1.90 4.91 17.12
C SER A 485 -1.51 5.26 15.67
N ILE A 486 -0.33 5.85 15.47
CA ILE A 486 0.23 6.17 14.16
C ILE A 486 0.48 4.89 13.33
N GLY A 487 1.08 3.85 13.94
CA GLY A 487 1.30 2.55 13.29
C GLY A 487 0.00 1.95 12.73
N ARG A 488 -1.00 1.75 13.60
CA ARG A 488 -2.35 1.27 13.22
C ARG A 488 -3.00 2.15 12.14
N ARG A 489 -2.77 3.46 12.17
CA ARG A 489 -3.35 4.37 11.18
C ARG A 489 -2.66 4.26 9.82
N LEU A 490 -1.34 4.04 9.79
CA LEU A 490 -0.59 3.78 8.56
C LEU A 490 -0.93 2.41 7.96
N GLU A 491 -1.08 1.37 8.80
CA GLU A 491 -1.55 0.03 8.40
C GLU A 491 -2.90 0.10 7.69
N GLN A 492 -3.89 0.81 8.27
CA GLN A 492 -5.22 1.03 7.67
C GLN A 492 -5.20 1.76 6.30
N LEU A 493 -4.10 2.43 5.97
CA LEU A 493 -3.96 3.26 4.77
C LEU A 493 -3.03 2.64 3.71
N ALA A 494 -2.35 1.54 4.06
CA ALA A 494 -1.60 0.73 3.10
C ALA A 494 -2.53 0.15 2.02
N GLY A 495 -2.00 -0.03 0.80
CA GLY A 495 -2.70 -0.59 -0.35
C GLY A 495 -3.77 0.30 -1.02
N ASN A 496 -4.12 1.47 -0.45
CA ASN A 496 -5.37 2.16 -0.79
C ASN A 496 -5.25 3.54 -1.49
N SER A 497 -4.07 4.07 -1.84
CA SER A 497 -4.01 5.40 -2.52
C SER A 497 -2.75 5.74 -3.35
N PRO A 498 -2.84 6.48 -4.49
CA PRO A 498 -1.69 6.66 -5.41
C PRO A 498 -0.56 7.70 -5.15
N ASP A 499 -0.69 8.75 -4.31
CA ASP A 499 0.40 9.77 -4.18
C ASP A 499 0.75 10.15 -2.72
N PHE A 500 1.70 9.41 -2.11
CA PHE A 500 2.91 9.96 -1.44
C PHE A 500 3.62 8.91 -0.55
N PRO A 501 4.94 8.72 -0.65
CA PRO A 501 5.75 8.04 0.37
C PRO A 501 5.90 8.75 1.73
N ALA A 502 4.96 8.52 2.64
CA ALA A 502 5.36 8.14 3.99
C ALA A 502 5.93 6.72 3.92
N TRP A 503 7.26 6.56 4.05
CA TRP A 503 7.96 5.30 3.80
C TRP A 503 7.76 4.25 4.91
N LEU A 504 6.62 3.56 4.89
CA LEU A 504 6.48 2.31 5.62
C LEU A 504 7.36 1.25 4.94
N ALA A 505 8.26 0.59 5.68
CA ALA A 505 8.92 -0.62 5.18
C ALA A 505 7.84 -1.65 4.84
N HIS A 506 7.83 -2.11 3.60
CA HIS A 506 6.77 -2.95 3.06
C HIS A 506 7.33 -3.75 1.88
N PRO A 507 7.26 -5.10 1.88
CA PRO A 507 7.98 -5.92 0.89
C PRO A 507 7.54 -5.66 -0.55
N ASP A 508 6.28 -5.32 -0.79
CA ASP A 508 5.76 -4.92 -2.12
C ASP A 508 5.89 -3.41 -2.43
N GLY A 509 6.73 -2.67 -1.69
CA GLY A 509 6.97 -1.25 -1.92
C GLY A 509 7.57 -0.97 -3.30
N SER A 510 6.97 -0.04 -4.05
CA SER A 510 7.34 0.24 -5.45
C SER A 510 8.56 1.15 -5.62
N ALA A 511 9.28 1.50 -4.54
CA ALA A 511 10.47 2.34 -4.57
C ALA A 511 11.40 2.03 -3.38
N GLN A 512 12.65 2.49 -3.48
CA GLN A 512 13.84 1.97 -2.79
C GLN A 512 14.48 3.02 -1.87
N LEU A 513 14.58 2.73 -0.57
CA LEU A 513 15.26 3.55 0.45
C LEU A 513 16.77 3.28 0.47
N PRO A 514 17.69 4.25 0.29
CA PRO A 514 19.12 4.03 0.54
C PRO A 514 19.37 3.54 1.97
N GLY A 515 20.19 2.49 2.09
CA GLY A 515 20.33 1.69 3.31
C GLY A 515 20.80 2.42 4.59
N SER A 516 21.28 3.66 4.48
CA SER A 516 21.64 4.51 5.62
C SER A 516 20.44 4.92 6.50
N HIS A 517 19.19 4.72 6.04
CA HIS A 517 17.99 5.24 6.72
C HIS A 517 17.09 4.12 7.27
N ARG A 518 16.68 4.26 8.54
CA ARG A 518 15.83 3.31 9.26
C ARG A 518 14.34 3.61 9.01
N PRO A 519 13.47 2.60 8.88
CA PRO A 519 12.04 2.81 8.65
C PRO A 519 11.28 3.31 9.90
N PHE A 520 10.10 3.86 9.65
CA PHE A 520 9.21 4.46 10.66
C PHE A 520 8.79 3.51 11.80
N THR A 521 8.79 2.19 11.58
CA THR A 521 8.51 1.19 12.61
C THR A 521 9.58 1.11 13.72
N SER A 522 10.71 1.81 13.57
CA SER A 522 11.80 1.82 14.56
C SER A 522 11.53 2.64 15.84
N VAL A 523 10.37 3.28 15.99
CA VAL A 523 9.97 4.04 17.20
C VAL A 523 10.05 3.17 18.46
N GLU A 524 9.47 1.97 18.43
CA GLU A 524 9.51 1.05 19.58
C GLU A 524 10.95 0.60 19.88
N ARG A 525 11.69 0.12 18.87
CA ARG A 525 13.05 -0.41 19.05
C ARG A 525 14.02 0.63 19.65
N ARG A 526 13.92 1.91 19.23
CA ARG A 526 14.80 2.98 19.71
C ARG A 526 14.43 3.50 21.10
N LEU A 527 13.15 3.44 21.48
CA LEU A 527 12.72 3.65 22.87
C LEU A 527 13.21 2.50 23.77
N LEU A 528 13.03 1.25 23.34
CA LEU A 528 13.45 0.05 24.08
C LEU A 528 14.96 0.02 24.39
N THR A 529 15.83 0.47 23.48
CA THR A 529 17.28 0.58 23.76
C THR A 529 17.59 1.51 24.94
N ARG A 530 16.82 2.58 25.15
CA ARG A 530 16.99 3.51 26.30
C ARG A 530 16.42 2.94 27.61
N PHE A 531 15.70 1.82 27.57
CA PHE A 531 15.18 1.10 28.75
C PHE A 531 16.02 -0.12 29.16
N GLY A 532 17.27 -0.22 28.70
CA GLY A 532 18.17 -1.32 29.08
C GLY A 532 17.89 -2.64 28.36
N VAL A 533 17.03 -2.66 27.34
CA VAL A 533 16.88 -3.81 26.43
C VAL A 533 18.06 -3.79 25.47
N SER A 534 19.15 -4.43 25.88
CA SER A 534 20.35 -4.60 25.07
C SER A 534 20.07 -5.42 23.82
N PHE A 535 20.31 -4.80 22.66
CA PHE A 535 20.64 -5.51 21.42
C PHE A 535 22.11 -5.16 21.14
N ASP A 536 22.97 -6.15 20.93
CA ASP A 536 24.43 -5.95 20.95
C ASP A 536 24.93 -4.85 19.98
N PRO A 537 25.63 -3.81 20.49
CA PRO A 537 25.98 -2.64 19.71
C PRO A 537 27.42 -2.67 19.19
N GLU A 538 27.68 -3.35 18.06
CA GLU A 538 28.95 -3.19 17.32
C GLU A 538 28.82 -2.20 16.13
N VAL A 539 29.88 -1.41 15.92
CA VAL A 539 29.82 -0.08 15.28
C VAL A 539 30.68 -0.01 14.00
N HIS A 540 30.44 0.99 13.16
CA HIS A 540 31.15 1.20 11.89
C HIS A 540 32.41 2.08 12.05
N GLY A 541 33.54 1.66 11.45
CA GLY A 541 34.85 2.36 11.37
C GLY A 541 36.08 1.49 11.75
N LEU A 542 37.33 1.80 11.38
CA LEU A 542 37.81 2.37 10.10
C LEU A 542 39.31 2.05 9.80
N GLU A 543 39.78 0.79 9.92
CA GLU A 543 41.24 0.47 9.73
C GLU A 543 41.55 -0.73 8.82
N ARG A 544 42.82 -0.85 8.39
CA ARG A 544 43.34 -1.88 7.45
C ARG A 544 44.58 -2.60 8.03
N GLY A 545 44.46 -3.90 8.34
CA GLY A 545 45.57 -4.86 8.56
C GLY A 545 45.72 -5.85 7.39
N PRO A 546 46.72 -6.76 7.37
CA PRO A 546 47.10 -7.56 6.20
C PRO A 546 46.14 -8.72 5.85
N GLU A 547 46.35 -9.31 4.66
CA GLU A 547 45.58 -10.42 4.06
C GLU A 547 45.94 -11.78 4.69
N GLN A 548 44.98 -12.72 4.72
CA GLN A 548 45.21 -14.10 5.20
C GLN A 548 44.37 -15.13 4.42
N SER A 549 44.80 -15.36 3.18
CA SER A 549 44.71 -16.63 2.42
C SER A 549 43.46 -17.50 2.64
N ALA A 550 42.47 -17.32 1.76
CA ALA A 550 41.31 -18.18 1.50
C ALA A 550 41.44 -19.64 2.01
N ALA A 551 40.78 -19.93 3.13
CA ALA A 551 40.54 -21.30 3.62
C ALA A 551 39.39 -21.98 2.83
N ALA A 552 39.34 -23.31 2.87
CA ALA A 552 38.37 -24.09 2.09
C ALA A 552 36.91 -23.87 2.52
N ALA A 553 35.99 -23.99 1.56
CA ALA A 553 34.57 -23.64 1.71
C ALA A 553 33.83 -24.41 2.83
N ASP A 554 34.29 -25.61 3.20
CA ASP A 554 33.66 -26.47 4.20
C ASP A 554 33.94 -26.05 5.66
N GLY A 555 34.67 -24.95 5.86
CA GLY A 555 35.05 -24.43 7.19
C GLY A 555 36.16 -25.23 7.91
N TRP A 556 36.75 -26.22 7.23
CA TRP A 556 37.87 -27.01 7.73
C TRP A 556 39.21 -26.33 7.45
N GLN A 557 40.06 -26.32 8.47
CA GLN A 557 41.42 -25.75 8.47
C GLN A 557 42.47 -26.85 8.69
N PRO A 558 43.71 -26.67 8.22
CA PRO A 558 44.83 -27.51 8.62
C PRO A 558 45.02 -27.52 10.15
N LEU A 559 45.61 -28.60 10.68
CA LEU A 559 46.09 -28.61 12.06
C LEU A 559 47.23 -27.59 12.22
N THR A 560 47.16 -26.81 13.30
CA THR A 560 48.23 -25.95 13.82
C THR A 560 49.18 -26.74 14.70
N ASP A 561 50.35 -26.18 15.03
CA ASP A 561 51.32 -26.89 15.88
C ASP A 561 50.88 -27.03 17.36
N ASP A 562 49.89 -26.27 17.80
CA ASP A 562 49.23 -26.42 19.10
C ASP A 562 48.17 -27.55 19.13
N ASP A 563 47.77 -28.09 17.97
CA ASP A 563 46.75 -29.14 17.90
C ASP A 563 47.33 -30.56 18.12
N PRO A 564 46.69 -31.40 18.95
CA PRO A 564 47.14 -32.77 19.17
C PRO A 564 46.99 -33.61 17.89
N ARG A 565 48.10 -34.11 17.34
CA ARG A 565 48.10 -34.93 16.11
C ARG A 565 47.38 -36.30 16.28
N GLN A 566 47.12 -36.70 17.52
CA GLN A 566 46.33 -37.88 17.88
C GLN A 566 45.59 -37.62 19.21
N LEU A 567 44.32 -38.01 19.28
CA LEU A 567 43.50 -38.04 20.49
C LEU A 567 42.98 -39.46 20.71
N GLY A 568 43.34 -40.07 21.84
CA GLY A 568 43.01 -41.45 22.15
C GLY A 568 43.37 -42.42 20.99
N PRO A 569 42.40 -43.19 20.44
CA PRO A 569 42.63 -44.08 19.31
C PRO A 569 42.52 -43.41 17.92
N TYR A 570 42.28 -42.09 17.83
CA TYR A 570 42.02 -41.36 16.58
C TYR A 570 43.19 -40.47 16.18
N ARG A 571 43.70 -40.63 14.95
CA ARG A 571 44.67 -39.72 14.35
C ARG A 571 43.93 -38.58 13.64
N LEU A 572 44.27 -37.34 13.96
CA LEU A 572 43.59 -36.16 13.43
C LEU A 572 44.16 -35.74 12.07
N ARG A 573 43.35 -35.03 11.27
CA ARG A 573 43.67 -34.60 9.89
C ARG A 573 43.45 -33.11 9.63
N ALA A 574 42.32 -32.59 10.09
CA ALA A 574 41.90 -31.20 9.95
C ALA A 574 41.12 -30.77 11.20
N ARG A 575 40.96 -29.47 11.40
CA ARG A 575 40.20 -28.87 12.52
C ARG A 575 39.13 -27.90 12.04
N ARG A 576 38.08 -27.74 12.84
CA ARG A 576 36.99 -26.78 12.65
C ARG A 576 36.63 -26.19 14.01
N ARG A 577 36.77 -24.87 14.16
CA ARG A 577 36.50 -24.16 15.42
C ARG A 577 35.00 -23.90 15.54
N LEU A 578 34.35 -24.46 16.54
CA LEU A 578 32.94 -24.22 16.87
C LEU A 578 32.86 -23.17 18.01
N ARG A 579 31.65 -22.90 18.51
CA ARG A 579 31.44 -21.83 19.51
C ARG A 579 32.21 -22.09 20.81
N ARG A 580 32.07 -23.28 21.41
CA ARG A 580 32.76 -23.66 22.66
C ARG A 580 33.68 -24.88 22.54
N THR A 581 33.66 -25.57 21.40
CA THR A 581 34.49 -26.75 21.12
C THR A 581 35.37 -26.54 19.89
N VAL A 582 36.40 -27.37 19.75
CA VAL A 582 37.10 -27.59 18.48
C VAL A 582 36.76 -29.00 18.01
N GLU A 583 36.24 -29.11 16.79
CA GLU A 583 35.95 -30.38 16.14
C GLU A 583 37.09 -30.74 15.19
N TYR A 584 37.53 -31.99 15.23
CA TYR A 584 38.62 -32.51 14.42
C TYR A 584 38.14 -33.66 13.54
N ASP A 585 38.63 -33.70 12.31
CA ASP A 585 38.47 -34.88 11.45
C ASP A 585 39.47 -35.95 11.89
N GLY A 586 38.96 -37.02 12.50
CA GLY A 586 39.76 -38.10 13.06
C GLY A 586 39.55 -39.43 12.31
N VAL A 587 40.59 -40.24 12.24
CA VAL A 587 40.48 -41.63 11.77
C VAL A 587 41.02 -42.59 12.82
N GLY A 588 40.18 -43.53 13.24
CA GLY A 588 40.49 -44.53 14.26
C GLY A 588 41.37 -45.66 13.73
N ARG A 589 41.92 -46.48 14.63
CA ARG A 589 42.84 -47.61 14.33
C ARG A 589 42.34 -48.65 13.31
N ARG A 590 41.05 -48.66 12.96
CA ARG A 590 40.43 -49.54 11.94
C ARG A 590 40.12 -48.84 10.60
N GLY A 591 40.58 -47.60 10.40
CA GLY A 591 40.27 -46.81 9.20
C GLY A 591 38.91 -46.12 9.20
N LEU A 592 38.09 -46.34 10.25
CA LEU A 592 36.81 -45.67 10.44
C LEU A 592 37.02 -44.18 10.74
N ALA A 593 36.31 -43.31 10.02
CA ALA A 593 36.27 -41.88 10.28
C ALA A 593 35.39 -41.55 11.51
N ALA A 594 35.76 -40.51 12.24
CA ALA A 594 35.09 -40.00 13.43
C ALA A 594 35.24 -38.47 13.49
N ARG A 595 34.24 -37.77 14.01
CA ARG A 595 34.39 -36.35 14.40
C ARG A 595 34.75 -36.31 15.88
N VAL A 596 35.95 -35.86 16.21
CA VAL A 596 36.46 -35.79 17.59
C VAL A 596 36.32 -34.35 18.09
N ARG A 597 35.56 -34.10 19.15
CA ARG A 597 35.40 -32.78 19.75
C ARG A 597 36.18 -32.69 21.05
N VAL A 598 36.82 -31.54 21.26
CA VAL A 598 37.53 -31.16 22.49
C VAL A 598 37.00 -29.80 22.92
N ALA A 599 36.96 -29.57 24.23
CA ALA A 599 36.62 -28.27 24.78
C ALA A 599 37.67 -27.20 24.38
N ARG A 600 37.25 -25.96 24.15
CA ARG A 600 38.17 -24.86 23.80
C ARG A 600 38.97 -24.38 25.01
N SER A 601 40.29 -24.48 24.91
CA SER A 601 41.25 -24.02 25.93
C SER A 601 41.40 -22.50 26.06
N ASP A 602 40.77 -21.70 25.18
CA ASP A 602 40.81 -20.23 25.21
C ASP A 602 39.61 -19.60 25.95
N LEU A 603 38.84 -20.40 26.70
CA LEU A 603 37.69 -19.97 27.49
C LEU A 603 38.00 -19.98 29.00
N LEU A 604 37.59 -18.94 29.72
CA LEU A 604 37.97 -18.68 31.12
C LEU A 604 37.15 -19.46 32.18
N PHE A 605 36.51 -20.56 31.80
CA PHE A 605 35.60 -21.35 32.65
C PHE A 605 36.03 -22.82 32.66
N ASP A 606 35.51 -23.64 33.57
CA ASP A 606 35.76 -25.08 33.55
C ASP A 606 35.03 -25.72 32.36
N THR A 607 35.72 -25.81 31.23
CA THR A 607 35.18 -26.36 30.00
C THR A 607 35.14 -27.89 29.98
N SER A 608 35.60 -28.58 31.03
CA SER A 608 35.62 -30.05 31.05
C SER A 608 34.21 -30.64 31.13
N GLU A 609 33.33 -30.06 31.96
CA GLU A 609 31.97 -30.55 32.15
C GLU A 609 31.11 -30.47 30.86
N LEU A 610 31.40 -29.54 29.94
CA LEU A 610 30.72 -29.42 28.65
C LEU A 610 30.81 -30.70 27.81
N ILE A 611 32.00 -31.31 27.72
CA ILE A 611 32.21 -32.54 26.92
C ILE A 611 31.56 -33.75 27.60
N THR A 612 31.55 -33.78 28.94
CA THR A 612 30.83 -34.81 29.71
C THR A 612 29.30 -34.72 29.50
N LEU A 613 28.73 -33.51 29.46
CA LEU A 613 27.31 -33.29 29.17
C LEU A 613 26.94 -33.62 27.71
N GLU A 614 27.77 -33.21 26.74
CA GLU A 614 27.56 -33.57 25.32
C GLU A 614 27.54 -35.11 25.15
N ALA A 615 28.50 -35.82 25.77
CA ALA A 615 28.53 -37.27 25.73
C ALA A 615 27.32 -37.93 26.42
N GLU A 616 26.76 -37.32 27.47
CA GLU A 616 25.53 -37.79 28.13
C GLU A 616 24.28 -37.61 27.27
N ALA A 617 24.13 -36.44 26.61
CA ALA A 617 23.06 -36.23 25.65
C ALA A 617 23.11 -37.24 24.49
N LEU A 618 24.31 -37.49 23.95
CA LEU A 618 24.52 -38.46 22.87
C LEU A 618 24.28 -39.91 23.30
N ARG A 619 24.59 -40.29 24.55
CA ARG A 619 24.23 -41.60 25.12
C ARG A 619 22.71 -41.77 25.24
N ARG A 620 22.02 -40.75 25.75
CA ARG A 620 20.56 -40.78 25.98
C ARG A 620 19.76 -40.85 24.68
N LEU A 621 20.27 -40.28 23.58
CA LEU A 621 19.64 -40.34 22.26
C LEU A 621 19.99 -41.60 21.45
N ASP A 622 21.06 -42.34 21.80
CA ASP A 622 21.47 -43.61 21.17
C ASP A 622 21.45 -43.59 19.62
N GLY A 623 21.96 -42.51 19.03
CA GLY A 623 21.99 -42.32 17.56
C GLY A 623 20.65 -41.94 16.90
N GLN A 624 19.57 -41.82 17.67
CA GLN A 624 18.27 -41.36 17.17
C GLN A 624 18.27 -39.84 17.04
N TYR A 625 18.08 -39.33 15.82
CA TYR A 625 18.13 -37.90 15.48
C TYR A 625 19.43 -37.15 15.85
N ALA A 626 20.48 -37.85 16.29
CA ALA A 626 21.78 -37.29 16.64
C ALA A 626 22.92 -38.25 16.23
N PRO A 627 24.18 -37.78 16.06
CA PRO A 627 25.32 -38.64 15.76
C PRO A 627 25.56 -39.72 16.82
N ALA A 628 25.77 -40.97 16.41
CA ALA A 628 26.10 -42.05 17.34
C ALA A 628 27.45 -41.79 18.05
N LEU A 629 27.49 -42.01 19.37
CA LEU A 629 28.70 -41.91 20.18
C LEU A 629 29.63 -43.12 19.89
N LEU A 630 30.89 -42.86 19.53
CA LEU A 630 31.89 -43.90 19.24
C LEU A 630 32.85 -44.13 20.41
N ALA A 631 33.25 -43.07 21.11
CA ALA A 631 34.12 -43.11 22.29
C ALA A 631 34.09 -41.77 23.05
N GLU A 632 34.53 -41.79 24.31
CA GLU A 632 34.68 -40.63 25.20
C GLU A 632 35.89 -40.83 26.15
N GLU A 633 36.38 -39.76 26.77
CA GLU A 633 37.53 -39.77 27.69
C GLU A 633 37.17 -39.15 29.04
N ARG A 634 36.95 -39.98 30.06
CA ARG A 634 36.47 -39.56 31.40
C ARG A 634 37.60 -39.32 32.41
N GLY A 635 38.55 -38.45 32.06
CA GLY A 635 39.47 -37.79 32.99
C GLY A 635 40.64 -38.63 33.54
N ALA A 636 41.48 -37.96 34.34
CA ALA A 636 42.70 -38.44 35.01
C ALA A 636 43.84 -38.96 34.09
N ASP A 637 43.61 -40.01 33.29
CA ASP A 637 44.64 -40.62 32.43
C ASP A 637 44.81 -39.91 31.06
N SER A 638 44.06 -38.82 30.83
CA SER A 638 44.18 -37.99 29.63
C SER A 638 45.51 -37.21 29.64
N GLY A 639 46.52 -37.74 28.95
CA GLY A 639 47.89 -37.21 28.89
C GLY A 639 48.03 -35.82 28.27
N GLY A 640 47.67 -34.77 29.02
CA GLY A 640 47.87 -33.36 28.69
C GLY A 640 46.86 -32.74 27.71
N HIS A 641 45.89 -33.50 27.20
CA HIS A 641 45.04 -33.07 26.07
C HIS A 641 43.55 -32.85 26.40
N GLY A 642 43.16 -32.92 27.68
CA GLY A 642 41.78 -32.65 28.12
C GLY A 642 40.78 -33.77 27.83
N GLN A 643 39.51 -33.54 28.19
CA GLN A 643 38.40 -34.44 27.86
C GLN A 643 38.01 -34.28 26.38
N TRP A 644 37.70 -35.39 25.73
CA TRP A 644 37.26 -35.44 24.34
C TRP A 644 36.12 -36.43 24.12
N VAL A 645 35.30 -36.19 23.10
CA VAL A 645 34.19 -37.05 22.66
C VAL A 645 34.31 -37.32 21.17
N ALA A 646 34.09 -38.56 20.72
CA ALA A 646 34.17 -38.95 19.31
C ALA A 646 32.82 -39.47 18.83
N THR A 647 32.30 -38.88 17.76
CA THR A 647 31.00 -39.23 17.16
C THR A 647 31.12 -39.74 15.74
N ALA A 648 30.10 -40.49 15.30
CA ALA A 648 29.98 -40.93 13.93
C ALA A 648 29.82 -39.72 12.98
N PRO A 649 30.58 -39.65 11.88
CA PRO A 649 30.43 -38.56 10.92
C PRO A 649 29.11 -38.70 10.16
N VAL A 650 28.34 -37.61 10.09
CA VAL A 650 27.02 -37.58 9.43
C VAL A 650 27.16 -37.84 7.93
N HIS A 651 26.51 -38.90 7.44
CA HIS A 651 26.52 -39.33 6.03
C HIS A 651 25.12 -39.78 5.60
N ASP A 652 24.87 -39.68 4.30
CA ASP A 652 23.54 -39.87 3.68
C ASP A 652 23.48 -41.06 2.69
N GLY A 653 24.58 -41.80 2.52
CA GLY A 653 24.70 -42.90 1.55
C GLY A 653 24.60 -42.48 0.07
N SER A 654 24.42 -41.18 -0.22
CA SER A 654 24.27 -40.60 -1.56
C SER A 654 25.58 -40.34 -2.31
N GLY A 655 26.73 -40.64 -1.70
CA GLY A 655 28.05 -40.36 -2.27
C GLY A 655 28.50 -38.90 -2.19
N GLN A 656 27.72 -38.02 -1.53
CA GLN A 656 28.16 -36.66 -1.18
C GLN A 656 29.02 -36.69 0.10
N PRO A 657 30.06 -35.84 0.23
CA PRO A 657 31.02 -35.90 1.34
C PRO A 657 30.47 -35.38 2.68
N THR A 658 29.39 -34.61 2.68
CA THR A 658 28.61 -34.19 3.87
C THR A 658 27.21 -33.80 3.38
N PRO A 659 26.11 -34.17 4.07
CA PRO A 659 24.76 -33.75 3.71
C PRO A 659 24.52 -32.25 4.00
N PRO A 660 23.56 -31.61 3.31
CA PRO A 660 23.33 -30.18 3.46
C PRO A 660 22.72 -29.82 4.82
N ARG A 661 23.03 -28.62 5.30
CA ARG A 661 22.39 -28.00 6.46
C ARG A 661 21.05 -27.37 6.08
N LEU A 662 20.13 -27.30 7.02
CA LEU A 662 18.84 -26.61 6.84
C LEU A 662 19.05 -25.13 6.49
N ALA A 663 20.07 -24.48 7.08
CA ALA A 663 20.47 -23.11 6.74
C ALA A 663 20.97 -22.97 5.30
N GLU A 664 21.72 -23.94 4.76
CA GLU A 664 22.20 -23.91 3.38
C GLU A 664 21.03 -23.98 2.38
N ILE A 665 20.04 -24.83 2.66
CA ILE A 665 18.79 -24.95 1.87
C ILE A 665 18.00 -23.64 1.92
N PHE A 666 17.81 -23.05 3.10
CA PHE A 666 17.14 -21.74 3.25
C PHE A 666 17.89 -20.63 2.52
N ASN A 667 19.23 -20.57 2.66
CA ASN A 667 20.08 -19.58 1.99
C ASN A 667 20.12 -19.78 0.46
N GLN A 668 20.02 -21.02 -0.04
CA GLN A 668 19.89 -21.29 -1.47
C GLN A 668 18.53 -20.82 -1.99
N ALA A 669 17.43 -21.21 -1.33
CA ALA A 669 16.07 -20.81 -1.71
C ALA A 669 15.88 -19.29 -1.69
N HIS A 670 16.47 -18.59 -0.72
CA HIS A 670 16.50 -17.14 -0.66
C HIS A 670 17.16 -16.53 -1.90
N ARG A 671 18.33 -17.05 -2.31
CA ARG A 671 19.07 -16.61 -3.51
C ARG A 671 18.35 -16.93 -4.82
N THR A 672 17.54 -18.00 -4.88
CA THR A 672 16.80 -18.40 -6.10
C THR A 672 15.36 -17.88 -6.19
N GLY A 673 14.83 -17.23 -5.14
CA GLY A 673 13.45 -16.73 -5.12
C GLY A 673 12.39 -17.84 -5.07
N THR A 674 12.77 -19.04 -4.61
CA THR A 674 11.91 -20.23 -4.52
C THR A 674 11.42 -20.47 -3.09
N ALA A 675 10.56 -21.48 -2.89
CA ALA A 675 10.38 -22.05 -1.55
C ALA A 675 11.59 -22.97 -1.24
N PRO A 676 11.95 -23.19 0.04
CA PRO A 676 13.02 -24.12 0.41
C PRO A 676 12.61 -25.58 0.23
N PHE A 677 11.32 -25.86 0.31
CA PHE A 677 10.71 -27.17 0.19
C PHE A 677 9.40 -27.07 -0.59
N ASP A 678 8.88 -28.20 -1.08
CA ASP A 678 7.46 -28.29 -1.47
C ASP A 678 6.56 -28.52 -0.24
N LYS A 679 5.24 -28.63 -0.45
CA LYS A 679 4.27 -28.75 0.65
C LYS A 679 4.44 -29.99 1.50
N LEU A 680 4.72 -31.14 0.88
CA LEU A 680 4.89 -32.42 1.55
C LEU A 680 6.24 -32.47 2.27
N THR A 681 7.30 -32.05 1.57
CA THR A 681 8.67 -31.96 2.08
C THR A 681 8.74 -31.04 3.30
N ALA A 682 8.07 -29.87 3.27
CA ALA A 682 8.00 -28.95 4.42
C ALA A 682 7.29 -29.58 5.64
N LEU A 683 6.26 -30.40 5.43
CA LEU A 683 5.58 -31.12 6.51
C LEU A 683 6.44 -32.24 7.09
N VAL A 684 7.10 -33.04 6.22
CA VAL A 684 7.95 -34.17 6.63
C VAL A 684 9.20 -33.69 7.37
N VAL A 685 9.92 -32.69 6.86
CA VAL A 685 11.07 -32.07 7.55
C VAL A 685 10.63 -31.45 8.88
N GLY A 686 9.49 -30.76 8.90
CA GLY A 686 8.91 -30.22 10.13
C GLY A 686 8.54 -31.29 11.16
N TRP A 687 7.99 -32.42 10.71
CA TRP A 687 7.61 -33.55 11.57
C TRP A 687 8.82 -34.23 12.20
N HIS A 688 9.87 -34.47 11.41
CA HIS A 688 11.13 -35.00 11.94
C HIS A 688 11.80 -34.04 12.94
N LEU A 689 11.77 -32.73 12.70
CA LEU A 689 12.25 -31.72 13.65
C LEU A 689 11.47 -31.73 14.98
N ALA A 690 10.13 -31.75 14.90
CA ALA A 690 9.28 -31.81 16.08
C ALA A 690 9.48 -33.13 16.86
N SER A 691 9.64 -34.25 16.14
CA SER A 691 9.89 -35.57 16.73
C SER A 691 11.27 -35.68 17.39
N ALA A 692 12.31 -35.10 16.79
CA ALA A 692 13.66 -35.02 17.37
C ALA A 692 13.64 -34.27 18.71
N LEU A 693 12.95 -33.13 18.77
CA LEU A 693 12.83 -32.33 20.00
C LEU A 693 11.95 -33.00 21.06
N ALA A 694 10.85 -33.65 20.64
CA ALA A 694 10.04 -34.45 21.55
C ALA A 694 10.86 -35.58 22.20
N LEU A 695 11.75 -36.22 21.44
CA LEU A 695 12.69 -37.22 21.97
C LEU A 695 13.74 -36.58 22.90
N CYS A 696 14.34 -35.44 22.54
CA CYS A 696 15.25 -34.71 23.44
C CYS A 696 14.57 -34.37 24.78
N HIS A 697 13.39 -33.77 24.74
CA HIS A 697 12.64 -33.39 25.94
C HIS A 697 12.23 -34.60 26.79
N LEU A 698 11.87 -35.73 26.16
CA LEU A 698 11.57 -37.00 26.85
C LEU A 698 12.79 -37.56 27.62
N HIS A 699 13.99 -37.30 27.12
CA HIS A 699 15.26 -37.70 27.77
C HIS A 699 15.89 -36.60 28.65
N GLU A 700 15.12 -35.55 28.99
CA GLU A 700 15.56 -34.39 29.79
C GLU A 700 16.71 -33.58 29.15
N ILE A 701 16.82 -33.61 27.81
CA ILE A 701 17.81 -32.87 27.02
C ILE A 701 17.15 -31.62 26.44
N VAL A 702 17.76 -30.46 26.67
CA VAL A 702 17.25 -29.16 26.22
C VAL A 702 18.37 -28.37 25.54
N PRO A 703 18.44 -28.34 24.19
CA PRO A 703 19.42 -27.54 23.45
C PRO A 703 19.33 -26.04 23.74
N VAL A 704 20.47 -25.31 23.68
CA VAL A 704 20.49 -23.85 23.86
C VAL A 704 20.26 -23.09 22.55
N ASP A 705 20.87 -23.55 21.45
CA ASP A 705 20.80 -22.90 20.14
C ASP A 705 20.26 -23.87 19.08
N LEU A 706 18.94 -24.06 19.09
CA LEU A 706 18.24 -24.74 18.01
C LEU A 706 18.08 -23.79 16.82
N SER A 707 19.08 -23.77 15.94
CA SER A 707 19.06 -23.00 14.70
C SER A 707 19.31 -23.86 13.47
N ALA A 708 19.01 -23.32 12.28
CA ALA A 708 19.10 -24.06 11.01
C ALA A 708 20.55 -24.47 10.64
N GLU A 709 21.56 -23.91 11.30
CA GLU A 709 22.98 -24.34 11.18
C GLU A 709 23.26 -25.67 11.88
N ASN A 710 22.49 -25.99 12.92
CA ASN A 710 22.68 -27.15 13.78
C ASN A 710 21.79 -28.35 13.36
N VAL A 711 21.15 -28.25 12.18
CA VAL A 711 20.29 -29.29 11.59
C VAL A 711 20.85 -29.72 10.24
N PHE A 712 21.21 -31.00 10.13
CA PHE A 712 21.44 -31.66 8.84
C PHE A 712 20.14 -32.25 8.29
N VAL A 713 19.91 -32.14 6.99
CA VAL A 713 18.80 -32.78 6.29
C VAL A 713 19.33 -34.01 5.55
N LEU A 714 18.80 -35.18 5.90
CA LEU A 714 19.12 -36.48 5.30
C LEU A 714 17.95 -36.95 4.42
N ARG A 715 18.20 -37.91 3.53
CA ARG A 715 17.23 -38.49 2.59
C ARG A 715 15.86 -38.86 3.13
N ARG A 716 15.78 -39.25 4.40
CA ARG A 716 14.57 -39.80 5.05
C ARG A 716 14.41 -39.34 6.51
N THR A 717 15.16 -38.33 6.97
CA THR A 717 15.09 -37.80 8.35
C THR A 717 15.87 -36.48 8.48
N VAL A 718 15.89 -35.87 9.67
CA VAL A 718 16.85 -34.82 10.04
C VAL A 718 17.84 -35.35 11.10
N MET A 719 18.96 -34.67 11.28
CA MET A 719 19.88 -34.95 12.39
C MET A 719 20.35 -33.64 13.05
N LEU A 720 20.14 -33.56 14.37
CA LEU A 720 20.66 -32.49 15.22
C LEU A 720 22.16 -32.68 15.44
N ALA A 721 22.91 -31.60 15.36
CA ALA A 721 24.36 -31.56 15.54
C ALA A 721 24.77 -30.43 16.50
N ASP A 722 26.02 -30.48 16.98
CA ASP A 722 26.60 -29.56 17.96
C ASP A 722 25.77 -29.44 19.27
N LEU A 723 25.50 -30.60 19.90
CA LEU A 723 24.89 -30.68 21.23
C LEU A 723 25.85 -30.26 22.37
N SER A 724 26.92 -29.51 22.06
CA SER A 724 27.92 -29.05 23.04
C SER A 724 27.43 -27.91 23.94
N ASP A 725 26.26 -27.35 23.64
CA ASP A 725 25.56 -26.35 24.44
C ASP A 725 24.09 -26.79 24.63
N CYS A 726 23.89 -27.73 25.56
CA CYS A 726 22.57 -28.20 26.00
C CYS A 726 22.54 -28.36 27.52
N ALA A 727 21.34 -28.30 28.10
CA ALA A 727 21.10 -28.76 29.46
C ALA A 727 20.65 -30.23 29.45
N VAL A 728 21.11 -31.01 30.42
CA VAL A 728 20.75 -32.45 30.56
C VAL A 728 20.40 -32.73 32.01
N ALA A 729 19.23 -33.31 32.28
CA ALA A 729 18.79 -33.71 33.63
C ALA A 729 18.90 -32.58 34.70
N GLY A 730 18.61 -31.33 34.30
CA GLY A 730 18.72 -30.15 35.17
C GLY A 730 20.12 -29.55 35.30
N GLN A 731 21.15 -30.13 34.68
CA GLN A 731 22.52 -29.62 34.70
C GLN A 731 22.80 -28.78 33.44
N TYR A 732 23.46 -27.63 33.62
CA TYR A 732 23.84 -26.72 32.55
C TYR A 732 25.10 -25.93 32.94
N VAL A 733 26.06 -25.81 32.02
CA VAL A 733 27.43 -25.28 32.26
C VAL A 733 27.69 -23.97 31.48
N GLY A 734 26.70 -23.46 30.76
CA GLY A 734 26.83 -22.22 29.98
C GLY A 734 26.58 -20.93 30.76
N ALA A 735 27.19 -19.84 30.31
CA ALA A 735 27.00 -18.51 30.88
C ALA A 735 25.66 -17.89 30.41
N GLY A 736 24.59 -18.15 31.15
CA GLY A 736 23.26 -17.59 30.89
C GLY A 736 22.18 -18.20 31.80
N PRO A 737 20.89 -17.85 31.60
CA PRO A 737 19.79 -18.64 32.14
C PRO A 737 19.83 -20.06 31.56
N MET A 738 19.35 -21.04 32.32
CA MET A 738 19.17 -22.42 31.84
C MET A 738 18.15 -22.43 30.69
N PRO A 739 18.40 -23.14 29.57
CA PRO A 739 17.46 -23.22 28.46
C PRO A 739 16.18 -23.98 28.87
N THR A 740 15.04 -23.61 28.29
CA THR A 740 13.73 -24.24 28.56
C THR A 740 13.24 -25.08 27.38
N SER A 741 12.30 -25.99 27.64
CA SER A 741 11.65 -26.79 26.58
C SER A 741 10.76 -25.91 25.70
N GLU A 742 10.22 -24.87 26.30
CA GLU A 742 9.31 -23.87 25.76
C GLU A 742 10.03 -22.93 24.78
N ASP A 743 11.31 -22.63 25.02
CA ASP A 743 12.15 -21.88 24.08
C ASP A 743 12.62 -22.74 22.90
N ASN A 744 12.83 -24.04 23.10
CA ASN A 744 13.03 -24.99 22.00
C ASN A 744 11.77 -25.15 21.13
N VAL A 745 10.57 -25.18 21.74
CA VAL A 745 9.30 -25.13 20.99
C VAL A 745 9.18 -23.83 20.20
N ARG A 746 9.61 -22.70 20.76
CA ARG A 746 9.63 -21.43 20.02
C ARG A 746 10.57 -21.47 18.82
N ALA A 747 11.80 -21.94 19.00
CA ALA A 747 12.77 -22.08 17.91
C ALA A 747 12.26 -23.07 16.82
N LEU A 748 11.61 -24.17 17.21
CA LEU A 748 10.87 -25.05 16.29
C LEU A 748 9.78 -24.28 15.53
N GLY A 749 9.01 -23.42 16.21
CA GLY A 749 8.03 -22.53 15.58
C GLY A 749 8.64 -21.62 14.52
N GLU A 750 9.78 -21.00 14.81
CA GLU A 750 10.49 -20.10 13.88
C GLU A 750 11.03 -20.88 12.67
N LEU A 751 11.59 -22.09 12.87
CA LEU A 751 12.04 -23.00 11.81
C LEU A 751 10.89 -23.53 10.94
N LEU A 752 9.74 -23.89 11.53
CA LEU A 752 8.54 -24.30 10.80
C LEU A 752 7.95 -23.14 9.98
N GLN A 753 8.01 -21.91 10.49
CA GLN A 753 7.58 -20.71 9.76
C GLN A 753 8.47 -20.47 8.52
N LEU A 754 9.79 -20.63 8.65
CA LEU A 754 10.77 -20.55 7.56
C LEU A 754 10.57 -21.66 6.51
N ALA A 755 10.54 -22.93 6.93
CA ALA A 755 10.41 -24.09 6.06
C ALA A 755 9.14 -24.08 5.18
N SER A 756 8.09 -23.40 5.64
CA SER A 756 6.80 -23.29 4.95
C SER A 756 6.60 -21.99 4.15
N SER A 757 7.64 -21.17 3.99
CA SER A 757 7.54 -19.84 3.37
C SER A 757 8.33 -19.70 2.07
N LYS A 758 7.94 -18.74 1.22
CA LYS A 758 8.59 -18.49 -0.06
C LYS A 758 9.60 -17.35 0.08
N ALA A 759 10.79 -17.50 -0.51
CA ALA A 759 11.76 -16.42 -0.61
C ALA A 759 11.16 -15.15 -1.24
N GLY A 760 11.56 -13.99 -0.72
CA GLY A 760 11.04 -12.67 -1.09
C GLY A 760 9.84 -12.19 -0.25
N TRP A 761 9.38 -12.97 0.74
CA TRP A 761 8.34 -12.62 1.70
C TRP A 761 8.93 -12.80 3.12
N GLU A 762 8.84 -11.78 3.99
CA GLU A 762 9.61 -11.75 5.25
C GLU A 762 8.90 -12.33 6.48
N LEU A 763 9.70 -12.96 7.34
CA LEU A 763 9.37 -13.69 8.56
C LEU A 763 10.53 -13.50 9.58
N PRO A 764 10.37 -13.80 10.89
CA PRO A 764 9.20 -14.36 11.58
C PRO A 764 8.49 -13.34 12.49
N GLY A 765 7.44 -13.78 13.19
CA GLY A 765 6.76 -12.98 14.23
C GLY A 765 5.53 -12.17 13.76
N GLN A 766 5.17 -12.25 12.48
CA GLN A 766 3.86 -11.79 11.97
C GLN A 766 3.02 -12.97 11.44
N PRO A 767 1.67 -12.88 11.46
CA PRO A 767 0.78 -13.99 11.09
C PRO A 767 0.70 -14.29 9.59
N GLU A 768 1.41 -13.55 8.71
CA GLU A 768 1.45 -13.77 7.25
C GLU A 768 2.63 -14.65 6.77
N GLY A 769 3.30 -15.34 7.70
CA GLY A 769 4.17 -16.47 7.35
C GLY A 769 3.40 -17.72 6.88
N MET A 770 4.12 -18.80 6.55
CA MET A 770 3.57 -20.12 6.17
C MET A 770 2.81 -20.13 4.84
N HIS A 771 3.46 -19.64 3.80
CA HIS A 771 2.95 -19.48 2.44
C HIS A 771 2.46 -20.79 1.79
N LEU A 772 3.15 -21.90 2.04
CA LEU A 772 2.78 -23.24 1.58
C LEU A 772 1.50 -23.76 2.27
N TRP A 773 1.23 -23.28 3.49
CA TRP A 773 0.12 -23.67 4.36
C TRP A 773 -0.94 -22.57 4.50
N GLN A 774 -1.23 -21.81 3.42
CA GLN A 774 -2.33 -20.84 3.39
C GLN A 774 -3.69 -21.47 2.99
N GLY A 775 -4.79 -20.86 3.47
CA GLY A 775 -6.17 -21.34 3.29
C GLY A 775 -6.70 -22.14 4.49
N ASP A 776 -7.99 -22.44 4.48
CA ASP A 776 -8.72 -22.84 5.71
C ASP A 776 -8.41 -24.27 6.17
N THR A 777 -8.12 -25.18 5.23
CA THR A 777 -7.60 -26.53 5.52
C THR A 777 -6.43 -26.49 6.49
N TRP A 778 -5.56 -25.47 6.37
CA TRP A 778 -4.33 -25.31 7.13
C TRP A 778 -4.47 -24.39 8.35
N ALA A 779 -5.66 -23.85 8.62
CA ALA A 779 -5.87 -22.88 9.71
C ALA A 779 -5.56 -23.46 11.10
N ARG A 780 -5.75 -24.78 11.30
CA ARG A 780 -5.35 -25.48 12.54
C ARG A 780 -3.82 -25.60 12.65
N LEU A 781 -3.13 -25.99 11.57
CA LEU A 781 -1.66 -26.06 11.56
C LEU A 781 -1.04 -24.68 11.80
N ARG A 782 -1.48 -23.64 11.06
CA ARG A 782 -1.00 -22.27 11.26
C ARG A 782 -1.21 -21.78 12.69
N ARG A 783 -2.34 -22.12 13.32
CA ARG A 783 -2.62 -21.76 14.72
C ARG A 783 -1.68 -22.47 15.71
N ILE A 784 -1.30 -23.71 15.44
CA ILE A 784 -0.36 -24.46 16.28
C ILE A 784 1.05 -23.88 16.14
N VAL A 785 1.52 -23.62 14.91
CA VAL A 785 2.82 -22.96 14.67
C VAL A 785 2.86 -21.55 15.26
N LEU A 786 1.76 -20.78 15.21
CA LEU A 786 1.67 -19.47 15.88
C LEU A 786 1.64 -19.59 17.41
N ARG A 787 1.06 -20.64 18.00
CA ARG A 787 1.17 -20.90 19.45
C ARG A 787 2.59 -21.28 19.87
N CYS A 788 3.39 -21.93 19.01
CA CYS A 788 4.82 -22.11 19.30
C CYS A 788 5.55 -20.76 19.45
N LEU A 789 5.11 -19.74 18.72
CA LEU A 789 5.66 -18.38 18.75
C LEU A 789 5.05 -17.48 19.82
N ASP A 790 4.25 -18.01 20.76
CA ASP A 790 3.56 -17.16 21.74
C ASP A 790 4.56 -16.47 22.70
N PRO A 791 4.38 -15.17 22.98
CA PRO A 791 5.19 -14.47 23.97
C PRO A 791 5.12 -15.08 25.37
N ASP A 792 4.02 -15.73 25.75
CA ASP A 792 3.92 -16.48 27.01
C ASP A 792 4.45 -17.93 26.82
N PRO A 793 5.49 -18.37 27.53
CA PRO A 793 5.97 -19.76 27.48
C PRO A 793 4.88 -20.79 27.82
N ALA A 794 3.95 -20.47 28.73
CA ALA A 794 2.95 -21.42 29.23
C ALA A 794 1.83 -21.74 28.23
N GLU A 795 1.62 -20.88 27.23
CA GLU A 795 0.63 -21.09 26.15
C GLU A 795 1.20 -21.86 24.94
N ARG A 796 2.51 -22.16 24.94
CA ARG A 796 3.17 -22.93 23.87
C ARG A 796 2.80 -24.42 23.94
N PRO A 797 2.58 -25.11 22.81
CA PRO A 797 2.30 -26.54 22.79
C PRO A 797 3.57 -27.35 23.06
N THR A 798 3.45 -28.62 23.45
CA THR A 798 4.63 -29.50 23.53
C THR A 798 5.15 -29.86 22.13
N ALA A 799 6.44 -30.19 22.00
CA ALA A 799 7.02 -30.67 20.74
C ALA A 799 6.30 -31.93 20.19
N GLY A 800 5.78 -32.78 21.08
CA GLY A 800 4.95 -33.93 20.71
C GLY A 800 3.61 -33.53 20.07
N GLU A 801 2.88 -32.57 20.65
CA GLU A 801 1.62 -32.06 20.06
C GLU A 801 1.84 -31.43 18.67
N VAL A 802 3.01 -30.78 18.47
CA VAL A 802 3.40 -30.24 17.16
C VAL A 802 3.68 -31.37 16.16
N ALA A 803 4.38 -32.42 16.59
CA ALA A 803 4.64 -33.62 15.78
C ALA A 803 3.34 -34.34 15.40
N ASP A 804 2.44 -34.60 16.36
CA ASP A 804 1.13 -35.23 16.12
C ASP A 804 0.27 -34.40 15.15
N SER A 805 0.27 -33.08 15.30
CA SER A 805 -0.41 -32.20 14.36
C SER A 805 0.18 -32.29 12.95
N LEU A 806 1.51 -32.34 12.81
CA LEU A 806 2.15 -32.46 11.50
C LEU A 806 1.88 -33.84 10.87
N ALA A 807 1.96 -34.92 11.65
CA ALA A 807 1.62 -36.27 11.22
C ALA A 807 0.19 -36.38 10.68
N HIS A 808 -0.78 -35.73 11.35
CA HIS A 808 -2.18 -35.67 10.88
C HIS A 808 -2.31 -35.01 9.49
N TYR A 809 -1.51 -33.97 9.21
CA TYR A 809 -1.50 -33.31 7.89
C TYR A 809 -0.71 -34.10 6.83
N ILE A 810 0.39 -34.76 7.22
CA ILE A 810 1.13 -35.70 6.35
C ILE A 810 0.17 -36.81 5.89
N ALA A 811 -0.59 -37.41 6.82
CA ALA A 811 -1.60 -38.42 6.49
C ALA A 811 -2.73 -37.89 5.61
N HIS A 812 -3.15 -36.62 5.76
CA HIS A 812 -4.19 -36.04 4.91
C HIS A 812 -3.71 -35.83 3.45
N GLU A 813 -2.45 -35.48 3.23
CA GLU A 813 -1.86 -35.33 1.88
C GLU A 813 -1.37 -36.67 1.29
N HIS A 814 -0.98 -37.67 2.12
CA HIS A 814 -0.61 -39.02 1.68
C HIS A 814 -1.79 -39.89 1.23
N VAL A 815 -3.05 -39.47 1.46
CA VAL A 815 -4.19 -40.04 0.73
C VAL A 815 -4.08 -39.57 -0.72
N PRO A 816 -3.72 -40.43 -1.70
CA PRO A 816 -3.57 -39.99 -3.08
C PRO A 816 -4.92 -39.45 -3.56
N THR A 817 -4.95 -38.19 -4.00
CA THR A 817 -6.20 -37.49 -4.33
C THR A 817 -6.77 -37.89 -5.69
N ARG A 818 -7.02 -39.19 -5.85
CA ARG A 818 -8.22 -39.72 -6.52
C ARG A 818 -9.42 -39.09 -5.83
N ARG A 819 -9.74 -37.85 -6.23
CA ARG A 819 -10.74 -36.99 -5.58
C ARG A 819 -11.99 -37.82 -5.29
N PRO A 820 -12.51 -37.83 -4.05
CA PRO A 820 -13.88 -38.25 -3.88
C PRO A 820 -14.71 -37.31 -4.75
N LYS A 821 -15.40 -37.87 -5.75
CA LYS A 821 -16.51 -37.14 -6.38
C LYS A 821 -17.43 -36.75 -5.24
N SER A 822 -17.95 -35.53 -5.26
CA SER A 822 -19.02 -35.10 -4.34
C SER A 822 -20.12 -36.16 -4.40
N THR A 823 -20.27 -36.94 -3.32
CA THR A 823 -21.23 -38.06 -3.22
C THR A 823 -22.67 -37.58 -3.03
N VAL A 824 -22.86 -36.26 -3.04
CA VAL A 824 -24.12 -35.61 -3.42
C VAL A 824 -24.44 -36.02 -4.86
N GLU A 825 -25.21 -37.11 -5.03
CA GLU A 825 -25.86 -37.40 -6.30
C GLU A 825 -26.59 -36.14 -6.78
N ARG A 826 -26.37 -35.70 -8.02
CA ARG A 826 -27.09 -34.56 -8.60
C ARG A 826 -28.59 -34.85 -8.47
N PRO A 827 -29.35 -34.13 -7.64
CA PRO A 827 -30.73 -34.48 -7.35
C PRO A 827 -31.53 -34.45 -8.64
N ALA A 828 -32.32 -35.51 -8.86
CA ALA A 828 -33.10 -35.69 -10.08
C ALA A 828 -34.00 -34.47 -10.29
N ARG A 829 -33.74 -33.72 -11.38
CA ARG A 829 -34.38 -32.43 -11.65
C ARG A 829 -35.90 -32.54 -11.51
N ALA A 830 -36.47 -31.81 -10.56
CA ALA A 830 -37.91 -31.71 -10.42
C ALA A 830 -38.55 -31.19 -11.72
N ARG A 831 -39.74 -31.70 -12.05
CA ARG A 831 -40.59 -31.03 -13.03
C ARG A 831 -41.12 -29.76 -12.40
N LEU A 832 -41.12 -28.66 -13.15
CA LEU A 832 -41.67 -27.39 -12.67
C LEU A 832 -43.18 -27.54 -12.44
N VAL A 833 -43.61 -27.33 -11.20
CA VAL A 833 -45.00 -27.19 -10.77
C VAL A 833 -45.21 -25.72 -10.40
N LEU A 834 -45.20 -24.88 -11.42
CA LEU A 834 -45.39 -23.43 -11.27
C LEU A 834 -46.70 -23.16 -10.52
N PRO A 835 -46.70 -22.33 -9.46
CA PRO A 835 -47.90 -22.03 -8.70
C PRO A 835 -48.95 -21.36 -9.59
N ALA A 836 -50.21 -21.78 -9.45
CA ALA A 836 -51.32 -21.25 -10.24
C ALA A 836 -51.49 -19.73 -10.00
N THR A 837 -50.96 -18.94 -10.94
CA THR A 837 -50.85 -17.47 -10.95
C THR A 837 -51.16 -16.79 -9.62
N ALA A 838 -50.17 -16.72 -8.73
CA ALA A 838 -50.26 -15.91 -7.52
C ALA A 838 -50.57 -14.46 -7.92
N VAL A 839 -51.81 -14.02 -7.66
CA VAL A 839 -52.34 -12.72 -8.08
C VAL A 839 -51.37 -11.63 -7.60
N PRO A 840 -50.84 -10.77 -8.49
CA PRO A 840 -49.92 -9.73 -8.07
C PRO A 840 -50.64 -8.80 -7.08
N PRO A 841 -50.04 -8.44 -5.93
CA PRO A 841 -50.67 -7.56 -4.96
C PRO A 841 -51.05 -6.25 -5.65
N THR A 842 -52.33 -5.86 -5.54
CA THR A 842 -52.97 -4.84 -6.38
C THR A 842 -52.66 -3.42 -5.91
N THR A 843 -51.36 -3.09 -5.82
CA THR A 843 -50.84 -1.79 -5.36
C THR A 843 -49.76 -1.24 -6.32
N GLY A 844 -50.02 -1.33 -7.61
CA GLY A 844 -49.17 -0.70 -8.64
C GLY A 844 -49.71 -0.92 -10.06
N PRO A 845 -49.43 0.01 -11.01
CA PRO A 845 -49.67 -0.28 -12.43
C PRO A 845 -48.74 -1.42 -12.88
N PRO A 846 -49.20 -2.33 -13.76
CA PRO A 846 -48.34 -3.41 -14.25
C PRO A 846 -47.12 -2.82 -14.94
N ILE A 847 -45.91 -3.26 -14.54
CA ILE A 847 -44.63 -2.75 -15.05
C ILE A 847 -44.51 -3.09 -16.53
N ARG A 848 -44.95 -2.16 -17.39
CA ARG A 848 -44.83 -2.27 -18.84
C ARG A 848 -43.38 -1.95 -19.21
N PRO A 849 -42.60 -2.89 -19.78
CA PRO A 849 -41.24 -2.60 -20.21
C PRO A 849 -41.24 -1.46 -21.23
N PRO A 850 -40.26 -0.53 -21.17
CA PRO A 850 -40.32 0.74 -21.88
C PRO A 850 -40.59 0.62 -23.39
N ARG A 851 -41.23 1.67 -23.95
CA ARG A 851 -41.63 1.73 -25.36
C ARG A 851 -40.40 2.03 -26.22
N PHE A 852 -40.00 1.09 -27.07
CA PHE A 852 -38.82 1.23 -27.95
C PHE A 852 -39.23 1.50 -29.40
N PRO A 853 -38.47 2.32 -30.18
CA PRO A 853 -38.95 2.84 -31.47
C PRO A 853 -38.77 1.93 -32.68
N ALA A 854 -38.19 0.72 -32.52
CA ALA A 854 -37.85 -0.16 -33.64
C ALA A 854 -38.54 -1.54 -33.55
N ALA A 855 -38.88 -2.09 -34.72
CA ALA A 855 -39.26 -3.49 -34.97
C ALA A 855 -40.10 -4.19 -33.88
N ARG A 856 -41.31 -3.69 -33.62
CA ARG A 856 -42.24 -4.26 -32.61
C ARG A 856 -42.39 -5.79 -32.70
N ARG A 857 -42.51 -6.33 -33.92
CA ARG A 857 -42.64 -7.79 -34.19
C ARG A 857 -41.40 -8.58 -33.75
N GLU A 858 -40.20 -8.06 -34.02
CA GLU A 858 -38.95 -8.70 -33.61
C GLU A 858 -38.84 -8.72 -32.08
N ARG A 859 -39.12 -7.59 -31.42
CA ARG A 859 -39.16 -7.51 -29.95
C ARG A 859 -40.19 -8.47 -29.35
N GLU A 860 -41.38 -8.58 -29.94
CA GLU A 860 -42.41 -9.53 -29.51
C GLU A 860 -41.94 -11.00 -29.71
N ALA A 861 -41.20 -11.31 -30.79
CA ALA A 861 -40.58 -12.62 -30.99
C ALA A 861 -39.45 -12.92 -29.98
N ARG A 862 -38.58 -11.97 -29.66
CA ARG A 862 -37.55 -12.10 -28.60
C ARG A 862 -38.18 -12.42 -27.24
N LEU A 863 -39.18 -11.63 -26.85
CA LEU A 863 -39.91 -11.85 -25.59
C LEU A 863 -40.73 -13.16 -25.60
N ALA A 864 -41.25 -13.60 -26.76
CA ALA A 864 -41.91 -14.89 -26.90
C ALA A 864 -40.95 -16.09 -26.75
N ARG A 865 -39.67 -15.95 -27.13
CA ARG A 865 -38.65 -16.98 -26.84
C ARG A 865 -38.38 -17.07 -25.34
N LEU A 866 -38.19 -15.93 -24.67
CA LEU A 866 -38.00 -15.87 -23.20
C LEU A 866 -39.19 -16.43 -22.39
N ARG A 867 -40.40 -16.42 -22.97
CA ARG A 867 -41.64 -16.97 -22.38
C ARG A 867 -41.90 -18.45 -22.63
N ARG A 868 -41.01 -19.17 -23.31
CA ARG A 868 -41.19 -20.61 -23.52
C ARG A 868 -41.24 -21.35 -22.16
N PRO A 869 -42.24 -22.20 -21.89
CA PRO A 869 -42.28 -22.99 -20.67
C PRO A 869 -41.03 -23.86 -20.54
N LEU A 870 -40.38 -23.81 -19.38
CA LEU A 870 -39.27 -24.70 -19.05
C LEU A 870 -39.83 -25.99 -18.46
N ARG A 871 -39.19 -27.14 -18.75
CA ARG A 871 -39.60 -28.45 -18.19
C ARG A 871 -39.07 -28.69 -16.77
N HIS A 872 -37.97 -28.04 -16.43
CA HIS A 872 -37.23 -28.13 -15.18
C HIS A 872 -36.62 -26.74 -14.90
N ALA A 873 -36.33 -26.43 -13.63
CA ALA A 873 -35.62 -25.20 -13.27
C ALA A 873 -34.25 -25.09 -13.98
N ARG A 874 -33.77 -23.85 -14.16
CA ARG A 874 -32.41 -23.53 -14.62
C ARG A 874 -31.60 -22.97 -13.45
N ARG A 875 -30.50 -23.66 -13.09
CA ARG A 875 -29.59 -23.25 -12.01
C ARG A 875 -28.43 -22.42 -12.58
N VAL A 876 -28.40 -21.12 -12.31
CA VAL A 876 -27.43 -20.19 -12.91
C VAL A 876 -26.59 -19.53 -11.82
N THR A 877 -25.27 -19.71 -11.85
CA THR A 877 -24.36 -19.15 -10.83
C THR A 877 -23.62 -17.94 -11.39
N LEU A 878 -23.57 -16.85 -10.64
CA LEU A 878 -22.93 -15.59 -11.01
C LEU A 878 -21.67 -15.34 -10.15
N VAL A 879 -20.51 -15.37 -10.81
CA VAL A 879 -19.18 -15.20 -10.22
C VAL A 879 -18.57 -13.89 -10.71
N GLY A 880 -17.80 -13.23 -9.84
CA GLY A 880 -17.03 -12.03 -10.19
C GLY A 880 -15.58 -12.39 -10.53
N ALA A 881 -15.06 -11.87 -11.64
CA ALA A 881 -13.63 -11.98 -11.96
C ALA A 881 -12.74 -11.24 -10.96
N TYR A 882 -13.26 -10.17 -10.36
CA TYR A 882 -12.61 -9.36 -9.32
C TYR A 882 -13.67 -8.58 -8.52
N HIS A 883 -13.25 -7.89 -7.45
CA HIS A 883 -14.12 -7.00 -6.67
C HIS A 883 -14.80 -5.95 -7.56
N TYR A 884 -16.02 -5.54 -7.19
CA TYR A 884 -16.84 -4.52 -7.89
C TYR A 884 -17.16 -4.78 -9.37
N SER A 885 -16.98 -6.02 -9.85
CA SER A 885 -17.24 -6.46 -11.24
C SER A 885 -18.72 -6.44 -11.69
N GLY A 886 -19.63 -5.80 -10.95
CA GLY A 886 -21.06 -5.71 -11.28
C GLY A 886 -21.90 -6.94 -10.95
N ARG A 887 -21.29 -8.04 -10.52
CA ARG A 887 -21.86 -9.35 -10.17
C ARG A 887 -23.28 -9.31 -9.56
N ALA A 888 -23.45 -8.79 -8.34
CA ALA A 888 -24.75 -8.76 -7.66
C ALA A 888 -25.79 -7.86 -8.36
N THR A 889 -25.35 -6.74 -8.97
CA THR A 889 -26.21 -5.91 -9.82
C THR A 889 -26.72 -6.71 -11.02
N THR A 890 -25.85 -7.50 -11.67
CA THR A 890 -26.22 -8.40 -12.77
C THR A 890 -27.24 -9.42 -12.32
N THR A 891 -27.06 -10.06 -11.15
CA THR A 891 -28.01 -11.01 -10.57
C THR A 891 -29.41 -10.40 -10.38
N VAL A 892 -29.51 -9.26 -9.71
CA VAL A 892 -30.80 -8.61 -9.40
C VAL A 892 -31.49 -8.06 -10.66
N ALA A 893 -30.73 -7.49 -11.59
CA ALA A 893 -31.28 -6.97 -12.85
C ALA A 893 -31.75 -8.09 -13.80
N LEU A 894 -30.96 -9.16 -13.95
CA LEU A 894 -31.30 -10.33 -14.75
C LEU A 894 -32.50 -11.09 -14.17
N GLY A 895 -32.50 -11.36 -12.86
CA GLY A 895 -33.61 -12.04 -12.19
C GLY A 895 -34.91 -11.25 -12.29
N SER A 896 -34.84 -9.92 -12.11
CA SER A 896 -35.99 -9.04 -12.31
C SER A 896 -36.50 -9.07 -13.74
N LEU A 897 -35.62 -9.09 -14.74
CA LEU A 897 -36.02 -9.18 -16.15
C LEU A 897 -36.70 -10.53 -16.46
N LEU A 898 -36.13 -11.64 -15.99
CA LEU A 898 -36.68 -12.98 -16.20
C LEU A 898 -38.08 -13.10 -15.58
N ALA A 899 -38.26 -12.69 -14.33
CA ALA A 899 -39.56 -12.70 -13.66
C ALA A 899 -40.59 -11.80 -14.39
N ALA A 900 -40.25 -10.54 -14.67
CA ALA A 900 -41.15 -9.59 -15.29
C ALA A 900 -41.51 -9.94 -16.76
N VAL A 901 -40.62 -10.61 -17.49
CA VAL A 901 -40.90 -11.08 -18.86
C VAL A 901 -41.75 -12.35 -18.85
N ARG A 902 -41.46 -13.32 -17.98
CA ARG A 902 -42.13 -14.62 -17.94
C ARG A 902 -43.49 -14.58 -17.24
N GLY A 903 -43.65 -13.75 -16.20
CA GLY A 903 -44.81 -13.81 -15.31
C GLY A 903 -44.77 -14.98 -14.34
N GLU A 904 -43.59 -15.57 -14.15
CA GLU A 904 -43.29 -16.70 -13.28
C GLU A 904 -42.36 -16.21 -12.15
N PRO A 905 -42.39 -16.81 -10.95
CA PRO A 905 -41.44 -16.47 -9.91
C PRO A 905 -40.03 -16.94 -10.27
N VAL A 906 -39.04 -16.10 -9.99
CA VAL A 906 -37.60 -16.38 -10.10
C VAL A 906 -36.98 -16.19 -8.73
N LEU A 907 -36.02 -17.05 -8.36
CA LEU A 907 -35.33 -16.97 -7.07
C LEU A 907 -33.90 -16.48 -7.26
N ALA A 908 -33.41 -15.64 -6.35
CA ALA A 908 -31.99 -15.31 -6.20
C ALA A 908 -31.51 -15.61 -4.77
N LEU A 909 -30.32 -16.20 -4.66
CA LEU A 909 -29.72 -16.69 -3.41
C LEU A 909 -28.30 -16.14 -3.24
N ASP A 910 -27.93 -15.64 -2.07
CA ASP A 910 -26.50 -15.47 -1.72
C ASP A 910 -25.85 -16.85 -1.58
N GLY A 911 -24.82 -17.14 -2.38
CA GLY A 911 -24.35 -18.51 -2.61
C GLY A 911 -23.28 -19.05 -1.65
N ALA A 912 -22.55 -18.18 -0.95
CA ALA A 912 -21.48 -18.55 -0.03
C ALA A 912 -22.00 -18.79 1.40
N ALA A 913 -21.15 -19.36 2.27
CA ALA A 913 -21.53 -19.75 3.64
C ALA A 913 -21.48 -18.59 4.66
N ASP A 914 -20.84 -17.49 4.30
CA ASP A 914 -20.31 -16.47 5.21
C ASP A 914 -20.30 -15.03 4.64
N GLU A 915 -20.48 -14.89 3.32
CA GLU A 915 -20.54 -13.62 2.58
C GLU A 915 -21.81 -13.56 1.71
N GLY A 916 -22.43 -12.38 1.60
CA GLY A 916 -23.56 -12.12 0.72
C GLY A 916 -23.65 -10.66 0.29
N ALA A 917 -24.24 -10.42 -0.88
CA ALA A 917 -24.34 -9.08 -1.49
C ALA A 917 -25.75 -8.71 -1.96
N LEU A 918 -26.65 -9.69 -2.13
CA LEU A 918 -28.03 -9.43 -2.56
C LEU A 918 -28.82 -8.62 -1.53
N GLY A 919 -28.51 -8.79 -0.24
CA GLY A 919 -29.23 -8.13 0.86
C GLY A 919 -29.26 -6.61 0.77
N ALA A 920 -28.26 -5.98 0.14
CA ALA A 920 -28.16 -4.53 -0.01
C ALA A 920 -29.04 -3.93 -1.13
N PHE A 921 -29.72 -4.77 -1.93
CA PHE A 921 -30.74 -4.33 -2.91
C PHE A 921 -32.16 -4.38 -2.32
N LEU A 922 -32.33 -4.97 -1.13
CA LEU A 922 -33.61 -5.13 -0.46
C LEU A 922 -33.91 -3.91 0.42
N THR A 923 -35.19 -3.58 0.59
CA THR A 923 -35.63 -2.48 1.48
C THR A 923 -36.24 -3.08 2.74
N ASP A 924 -37.27 -3.92 2.58
CA ASP A 924 -37.90 -4.68 3.65
C ASP A 924 -37.39 -6.13 3.64
N ARG A 925 -36.12 -6.35 3.96
CA ARG A 925 -35.46 -7.68 3.91
C ARG A 925 -36.11 -8.67 4.89
N ASN A 926 -36.57 -9.79 4.37
CA ASN A 926 -36.88 -11.00 5.15
C ASN A 926 -35.60 -11.52 5.87
N PRO A 927 -35.61 -11.80 7.18
CA PRO A 927 -34.42 -12.22 7.91
C PRO A 927 -33.84 -13.57 7.46
N ALA A 928 -34.64 -14.42 6.81
CA ALA A 928 -34.27 -15.76 6.38
C ALA A 928 -33.14 -15.81 5.33
N THR A 929 -32.43 -16.93 5.32
CA THR A 929 -31.24 -17.23 4.51
C THR A 929 -31.39 -18.55 3.73
N VAL A 930 -30.37 -18.97 2.98
CA VAL A 930 -30.34 -20.28 2.32
C VAL A 930 -30.53 -21.43 3.31
N ARG A 931 -30.01 -21.30 4.54
CA ARG A 931 -30.19 -22.31 5.60
C ARG A 931 -31.66 -22.43 5.99
N ASP A 932 -32.35 -21.31 6.20
CA ASP A 932 -33.78 -21.31 6.54
C ASP A 932 -34.65 -21.87 5.40
N LEU A 933 -34.17 -21.89 4.15
CA LEU A 933 -34.80 -22.60 3.03
C LEU A 933 -34.48 -24.10 2.99
N ALA A 934 -33.34 -24.53 3.55
CA ALA A 934 -33.00 -25.95 3.74
C ALA A 934 -33.85 -26.57 4.86
N ASP A 935 -34.02 -25.83 5.96
CA ASP A 935 -34.81 -26.16 7.15
C ASP A 935 -36.35 -26.10 6.88
N LEU A 936 -36.78 -26.39 5.65
CA LEU A 936 -38.17 -26.58 5.23
C LEU A 936 -38.51 -28.08 5.13
N PRO A 937 -39.76 -28.48 5.43
CA PRO A 937 -40.28 -29.81 5.09
C PRO A 937 -40.12 -30.17 3.61
N ALA A 938 -40.01 -31.47 3.28
CA ALA A 938 -39.80 -31.93 1.90
C ALA A 938 -41.00 -31.68 0.97
N ASP A 939 -42.16 -31.50 1.56
CA ASP A 939 -43.47 -31.22 0.99
C ASP A 939 -43.91 -29.75 1.19
N ALA A 940 -43.02 -28.88 1.67
CA ALA A 940 -43.30 -27.48 1.95
C ALA A 940 -43.85 -26.73 0.73
N SER A 941 -44.97 -26.03 0.92
CA SER A 941 -45.66 -25.32 -0.14
C SER A 941 -44.89 -24.07 -0.62
N TYR A 942 -45.17 -23.63 -1.85
CA TYR A 942 -44.67 -22.35 -2.37
C TYR A 942 -44.99 -21.14 -1.44
N GLN A 943 -46.07 -21.19 -0.64
CA GLN A 943 -46.37 -20.12 0.32
C GLN A 943 -45.37 -20.10 1.48
N GLU A 944 -44.99 -21.26 2.01
CA GLU A 944 -43.99 -21.38 3.08
C GLU A 944 -42.57 -21.05 2.59
N VAL A 945 -42.25 -21.43 1.35
CA VAL A 945 -41.01 -21.05 0.67
C VAL A 945 -40.95 -19.53 0.47
N SER A 946 -41.97 -18.95 -0.16
CA SER A 946 -42.00 -17.51 -0.47
C SER A 946 -42.02 -16.64 0.80
N ALA A 947 -42.66 -17.11 1.88
CA ALA A 947 -42.62 -16.49 3.20
C ALA A 947 -41.23 -16.48 3.88
N ARG A 948 -40.25 -17.21 3.34
CA ARG A 948 -38.81 -17.15 3.73
C ARG A 948 -37.95 -16.39 2.69
N THR A 949 -38.57 -15.62 1.80
CA THR A 949 -37.90 -14.74 0.81
C THR A 949 -38.35 -13.28 0.91
N THR A 950 -37.64 -12.39 0.22
CA THR A 950 -38.04 -11.00 -0.02
C THR A 950 -38.47 -10.84 -1.47
N ARG A 951 -39.74 -10.48 -1.72
CA ARG A 951 -40.31 -10.38 -3.08
C ARG A 951 -40.25 -8.94 -3.61
N LEU A 952 -39.58 -8.74 -4.74
CA LEU A 952 -39.49 -7.46 -5.43
C LEU A 952 -40.70 -7.22 -6.35
N SER A 953 -40.93 -5.96 -6.72
CA SER A 953 -42.00 -5.52 -7.63
C SER A 953 -41.90 -6.10 -9.05
N SER A 954 -40.72 -6.63 -9.43
CA SER A 954 -40.47 -7.36 -10.67
C SER A 954 -40.96 -8.81 -10.65
N GLY A 955 -41.31 -9.36 -9.48
CA GLY A 955 -41.58 -10.79 -9.27
C GLY A 955 -40.34 -11.64 -8.95
N LEU A 956 -39.16 -11.03 -8.84
CA LEU A 956 -37.95 -11.67 -8.31
C LEU A 956 -38.09 -11.86 -6.79
N GLU A 957 -37.90 -13.08 -6.32
CA GLU A 957 -37.83 -13.43 -4.90
C GLU A 957 -36.37 -13.64 -4.50
N VAL A 958 -35.98 -13.15 -3.31
CA VAL A 958 -34.57 -13.09 -2.88
C VAL A 958 -34.43 -13.62 -1.46
N ALA A 959 -33.58 -14.62 -1.25
CA ALA A 959 -33.08 -14.99 0.09
C ALA A 959 -31.60 -14.61 0.17
N ALA A 960 -31.26 -13.76 1.14
CA ALA A 960 -29.99 -13.07 1.20
C ALA A 960 -29.45 -13.04 2.61
N HIS A 961 -28.14 -13.03 2.79
CA HIS A 961 -27.50 -12.84 4.09
C HIS A 961 -27.76 -11.41 4.63
N PRO A 962 -27.71 -11.21 5.97
CA PRO A 962 -27.66 -9.86 6.52
C PRO A 962 -26.38 -9.15 6.03
N PRO A 963 -26.41 -7.81 5.85
CA PRO A 963 -25.24 -7.06 5.40
C PRO A 963 -24.13 -7.10 6.47
N GLY A 964 -23.04 -7.81 6.17
CA GLY A 964 -21.92 -8.04 7.08
C GLY A 964 -21.27 -9.40 6.80
N HIS A 965 -20.37 -9.83 7.69
CA HIS A 965 -19.83 -11.19 7.68
C HIS A 965 -20.67 -12.09 8.59
N VAL A 966 -21.02 -13.29 8.09
CA VAL A 966 -21.82 -14.28 8.80
C VAL A 966 -20.89 -15.42 9.25
N PRO A 967 -21.02 -15.97 10.47
CA PRO A 967 -20.17 -17.08 10.91
C PRO A 967 -20.33 -18.29 9.97
N PRO A 968 -19.23 -18.86 9.42
CA PRO A 968 -19.29 -19.83 8.35
C PRO A 968 -19.97 -21.13 8.78
N ASN A 969 -20.97 -21.56 8.00
CA ASN A 969 -21.71 -22.80 8.23
C ASN A 969 -20.93 -24.03 7.71
N PRO A 970 -20.44 -24.94 8.58
CA PRO A 970 -19.71 -26.14 8.13
C PRO A 970 -20.59 -27.12 7.33
N ALA A 971 -21.91 -27.03 7.45
CA ALA A 971 -22.87 -27.84 6.69
C ALA A 971 -23.43 -27.12 5.44
N HIS A 972 -22.83 -26.00 4.99
CA HIS A 972 -23.38 -25.19 3.89
C HIS A 972 -23.58 -25.95 2.59
N ALA A 973 -22.69 -26.88 2.24
CA ALA A 973 -22.80 -27.71 1.05
C ALA A 973 -24.10 -28.53 1.03
N GLU A 974 -24.44 -29.15 2.17
CA GLU A 974 -25.68 -29.91 2.31
C GLU A 974 -26.90 -28.98 2.37
N ALA A 975 -26.84 -27.92 3.16
CA ALA A 975 -27.93 -26.95 3.28
C ALA A 975 -28.28 -26.31 1.92
N TYR A 976 -27.29 -25.92 1.10
CA TYR A 976 -27.51 -25.40 -0.24
C TYR A 976 -28.13 -26.43 -1.18
N ALA A 977 -27.67 -27.70 -1.13
CA ALA A 977 -28.25 -28.78 -1.94
C ALA A 977 -29.72 -29.08 -1.54
N GLN A 978 -30.03 -29.05 -0.24
CA GLN A 978 -31.39 -29.20 0.27
C GLN A 978 -32.27 -28.01 -0.12
N ALA A 979 -31.80 -26.76 0.08
CA ALA A 979 -32.54 -25.55 -0.29
C ALA A 979 -32.86 -25.49 -1.80
N LEU A 980 -31.95 -25.93 -2.67
CA LEU A 980 -32.24 -26.13 -4.09
C LEU A 980 -33.36 -27.17 -4.30
N ALA A 981 -33.27 -28.34 -3.67
CA ALA A 981 -34.30 -29.36 -3.79
C ALA A 981 -35.70 -28.93 -3.29
N ARG A 982 -35.77 -28.02 -2.30
CA ARG A 982 -37.03 -27.41 -1.81
C ARG A 982 -37.60 -26.34 -2.75
N THR A 983 -36.76 -25.65 -3.51
CA THR A 983 -37.15 -24.46 -4.28
C THR A 983 -37.36 -24.74 -5.77
N GLU A 984 -36.59 -25.66 -6.36
CA GLU A 984 -36.66 -26.02 -7.78
C GLU A 984 -38.04 -26.40 -8.34
N PRO A 985 -38.99 -27.00 -7.59
CA PRO A 985 -40.33 -27.26 -8.10
C PRO A 985 -41.09 -25.98 -8.48
N TYR A 986 -40.79 -24.85 -7.84
CA TYR A 986 -41.62 -23.63 -7.89
C TYR A 986 -41.03 -22.48 -8.72
N TYR A 987 -39.70 -22.37 -8.80
CA TYR A 987 -39.01 -21.28 -9.51
C TYR A 987 -38.38 -21.76 -10.82
N SER A 988 -38.72 -21.12 -11.94
CA SER A 988 -38.19 -21.54 -13.25
C SER A 988 -36.71 -21.19 -13.48
N PHE A 989 -36.20 -20.22 -12.72
CA PHE A 989 -34.77 -19.92 -12.59
C PHE A 989 -34.40 -19.77 -11.12
N VAL A 990 -33.24 -20.32 -10.75
CA VAL A 990 -32.56 -20.05 -9.48
C VAL A 990 -31.20 -19.42 -9.80
N LEU A 991 -30.98 -18.19 -9.34
CA LEU A 991 -29.78 -17.41 -9.57
C LEU A 991 -28.92 -17.38 -8.30
N THR A 992 -27.75 -18.02 -8.33
CA THR A 992 -26.86 -18.09 -7.16
C THR A 992 -25.74 -17.06 -7.25
N ASP A 993 -25.75 -16.13 -6.32
CA ASP A 993 -24.86 -14.98 -6.22
C ASP A 993 -23.60 -15.38 -5.42
N TRP A 994 -22.56 -15.87 -6.09
CA TRP A 994 -21.32 -16.28 -5.44
C TRP A 994 -20.41 -15.08 -5.12
N ALA A 995 -20.41 -14.61 -3.87
CA ALA A 995 -19.69 -13.40 -3.45
C ALA A 995 -18.15 -13.50 -3.43
N PRO A 996 -17.54 -14.57 -2.86
CA PRO A 996 -16.09 -14.67 -2.74
C PRO A 996 -15.37 -14.77 -4.09
N LEU A 997 -14.19 -14.16 -4.22
CA LEU A 997 -13.30 -14.33 -5.39
C LEU A 997 -12.52 -15.65 -5.40
N ARG A 998 -12.67 -16.46 -4.34
CA ARG A 998 -12.06 -17.79 -4.21
C ARG A 998 -13.16 -18.84 -4.34
N PHE A 999 -12.77 -20.00 -4.87
CA PHE A 999 -13.58 -21.22 -4.80
C PHE A 999 -12.98 -22.10 -3.71
N ASP A 1000 -13.72 -22.29 -2.63
CA ASP A 1000 -13.42 -23.16 -1.51
C ASP A 1000 -14.18 -24.50 -1.65
N ARG A 1001 -14.21 -25.33 -0.60
CA ARG A 1001 -14.97 -26.60 -0.60
C ARG A 1001 -16.49 -26.40 -0.67
N SER A 1002 -17.02 -25.24 -0.25
CA SER A 1002 -18.45 -24.94 -0.37
C SER A 1002 -18.82 -24.48 -1.79
N ALA A 1003 -17.95 -23.71 -2.45
CA ALA A 1003 -18.07 -23.38 -3.88
C ALA A 1003 -18.14 -24.64 -4.77
N ASP A 1004 -17.42 -25.71 -4.44
CA ASP A 1004 -17.45 -26.96 -5.19
C ASP A 1004 -18.88 -27.49 -5.39
N THR A 1005 -19.70 -27.50 -4.33
CA THR A 1005 -21.08 -28.00 -4.39
C THR A 1005 -22.00 -27.05 -5.16
N VAL A 1006 -21.82 -25.72 -5.02
CA VAL A 1006 -22.55 -24.73 -5.81
C VAL A 1006 -22.27 -24.90 -7.31
N LEU A 1007 -21.00 -25.04 -7.68
CA LEU A 1007 -20.55 -25.23 -9.05
C LEU A 1007 -20.98 -26.59 -9.62
N ASP A 1008 -20.84 -27.67 -8.85
CA ASP A 1008 -21.23 -29.02 -9.30
C ASP A 1008 -22.74 -29.17 -9.50
N LEU A 1009 -23.56 -28.36 -8.81
CA LEU A 1009 -25.01 -28.29 -9.03
C LEU A 1009 -25.42 -27.29 -10.13
N THR A 1010 -24.52 -26.40 -10.59
CA THR A 1010 -24.80 -25.38 -11.60
C THR A 1010 -25.10 -25.96 -13.00
N ASP A 1011 -26.02 -25.33 -13.73
CA ASP A 1011 -26.30 -25.62 -15.15
C ASP A 1011 -25.58 -24.65 -16.10
N ARG A 1012 -25.54 -23.34 -15.78
CA ARG A 1012 -24.83 -22.30 -16.55
C ARG A 1012 -24.09 -21.35 -15.62
N LEU A 1013 -22.86 -20.99 -15.99
CA LEU A 1013 -22.03 -20.01 -15.29
C LEU A 1013 -22.11 -18.65 -15.98
N ILE A 1014 -22.27 -17.58 -15.20
CA ILE A 1014 -22.06 -16.20 -15.64
C ILE A 1014 -20.83 -15.65 -14.92
N LEU A 1015 -19.87 -15.13 -15.69
CA LEU A 1015 -18.66 -14.49 -15.19
C LEU A 1015 -18.72 -12.99 -15.45
N CYS A 1016 -18.86 -12.18 -14.41
CA CYS A 1016 -18.92 -10.72 -14.51
C CYS A 1016 -17.51 -10.12 -14.41
N CYS A 1017 -17.15 -9.20 -15.30
CA CYS A 1017 -15.85 -8.51 -15.29
C CYS A 1017 -15.92 -7.07 -15.82
N GLY A 1018 -14.92 -6.25 -15.46
CA GLY A 1018 -14.74 -4.92 -16.02
C GLY A 1018 -14.05 -4.93 -17.39
N SER A 1019 -14.24 -3.87 -18.20
CA SER A 1019 -13.60 -3.78 -19.54
C SER A 1019 -12.11 -3.37 -19.52
N ALA A 1020 -11.52 -3.03 -18.36
CA ALA A 1020 -10.09 -2.74 -18.24
C ALA A 1020 -9.25 -4.04 -18.32
N GLY A 1021 -8.07 -3.97 -18.94
CA GLY A 1021 -7.26 -5.16 -19.27
C GLY A 1021 -7.03 -6.13 -18.10
N TRP A 1022 -6.73 -5.61 -16.91
CA TRP A 1022 -6.47 -6.41 -15.71
C TRP A 1022 -7.71 -7.16 -15.17
N PHE A 1023 -8.93 -6.64 -15.37
CA PHE A 1023 -10.18 -7.38 -15.09
C PHE A 1023 -10.33 -8.55 -16.07
N LEU A 1024 -9.91 -8.38 -17.32
CA LEU A 1024 -9.97 -9.43 -18.35
C LEU A 1024 -8.92 -10.53 -18.06
N ASP A 1025 -7.73 -10.17 -17.60
CA ASP A 1025 -6.74 -11.12 -17.07
C ASP A 1025 -7.24 -11.88 -15.83
N ALA A 1026 -7.98 -11.22 -14.94
CA ALA A 1026 -8.62 -11.87 -13.82
C ALA A 1026 -9.73 -12.85 -14.27
N ALA A 1027 -10.55 -12.47 -15.25
CA ALA A 1027 -11.59 -13.33 -15.82
C ALA A 1027 -11.01 -14.58 -16.49
N TRP A 1028 -9.94 -14.44 -17.28
CA TRP A 1028 -9.25 -15.57 -17.90
C TRP A 1028 -8.76 -16.58 -16.85
N ARG A 1029 -8.12 -16.11 -15.77
CA ARG A 1029 -7.63 -16.97 -14.67
C ARG A 1029 -8.76 -17.69 -13.91
N VAL A 1030 -9.99 -17.17 -13.91
CA VAL A 1030 -11.14 -17.87 -13.33
C VAL A 1030 -11.61 -19.03 -14.24
N LEU A 1031 -11.71 -18.80 -15.55
CA LEU A 1031 -12.08 -19.85 -16.52
C LEU A 1031 -11.01 -20.95 -16.61
N ASP A 1032 -9.74 -20.58 -16.66
CA ASP A 1032 -8.61 -21.52 -16.68
C ASP A 1032 -8.56 -22.38 -15.40
N ARG A 1033 -8.74 -21.78 -14.22
CA ARG A 1033 -8.87 -22.52 -12.95
C ARG A 1033 -10.04 -23.49 -12.97
N LEU A 1034 -11.18 -23.13 -13.57
CA LEU A 1034 -12.32 -24.03 -13.70
C LEU A 1034 -12.02 -25.21 -14.64
N ARG A 1035 -11.30 -24.98 -15.75
CA ARG A 1035 -10.79 -26.05 -16.64
C ARG A 1035 -9.85 -27.00 -15.89
N GLY A 1036 -8.87 -26.47 -15.17
CA GLY A 1036 -7.94 -27.25 -14.33
C GLY A 1036 -8.63 -27.97 -13.16
N SER A 1037 -9.73 -27.41 -12.63
CA SER A 1037 -10.56 -28.08 -11.61
C SER A 1037 -11.38 -29.25 -12.16
N GLY A 1038 -11.34 -29.53 -13.47
CA GLY A 1038 -12.15 -30.58 -14.12
C GLY A 1038 -13.56 -30.11 -14.51
N ARG A 1039 -13.94 -28.87 -14.17
CA ARG A 1039 -15.20 -28.22 -14.55
C ARG A 1039 -15.13 -27.57 -15.93
N ARG A 1040 -14.33 -28.15 -16.84
CA ARG A 1040 -14.11 -27.68 -18.23
C ARG A 1040 -15.42 -27.30 -18.92
N ARG A 1041 -16.45 -28.17 -18.86
CA ARG A 1041 -17.78 -27.89 -19.41
C ARG A 1041 -18.37 -26.56 -18.94
N LEU A 1042 -18.29 -26.23 -17.63
CA LEU A 1042 -18.85 -24.99 -17.09
C LEU A 1042 -18.02 -23.74 -17.46
N ALA A 1043 -16.72 -23.90 -17.75
CA ALA A 1043 -15.88 -22.82 -18.27
C ALA A 1043 -16.13 -22.58 -19.76
N ASP A 1044 -16.23 -23.64 -20.55
CA ASP A 1044 -16.44 -23.60 -22.00
C ASP A 1044 -17.88 -23.15 -22.35
N GLU A 1045 -18.88 -23.51 -21.53
CA GLU A 1045 -20.28 -23.04 -21.64
C GLU A 1045 -20.59 -21.74 -20.87
N ALA A 1046 -19.57 -21.08 -20.30
CA ALA A 1046 -19.73 -19.85 -19.51
C ALA A 1046 -20.19 -18.66 -20.38
N ILE A 1047 -20.97 -17.75 -19.79
CA ILE A 1047 -21.32 -16.46 -20.40
C ILE A 1047 -20.54 -15.36 -19.69
N VAL A 1048 -19.76 -14.57 -20.42
CA VAL A 1048 -18.97 -13.49 -19.84
C VAL A 1048 -19.69 -12.16 -20.01
N VAL A 1049 -20.03 -11.53 -18.89
CA VAL A 1049 -20.68 -10.21 -18.84
C VAL A 1049 -19.62 -9.15 -18.60
N VAL A 1050 -19.34 -8.34 -19.61
CA VAL A 1050 -18.34 -7.27 -19.56
C VAL A 1050 -19.02 -5.92 -19.38
N ALA A 1051 -18.65 -5.17 -18.34
CA ALA A 1051 -19.20 -3.85 -18.04
C ALA A 1051 -18.10 -2.77 -17.85
N PRO A 1052 -18.32 -1.52 -18.26
CA PRO A 1052 -17.43 -0.41 -17.96
C PRO A 1052 -17.62 0.07 -16.51
N VAL A 1053 -16.87 -0.51 -15.57
CA VAL A 1053 -16.91 -0.15 -14.13
C VAL A 1053 -16.37 1.28 -13.92
N ASP A 1054 -15.38 1.71 -14.71
CA ASP A 1054 -14.70 3.01 -14.62
C ASP A 1054 -15.50 4.21 -15.20
N GLY A 1055 -16.82 4.08 -15.29
CA GLY A 1055 -17.71 5.15 -15.74
C GLY A 1055 -17.77 5.39 -17.25
N VAL A 1056 -18.15 6.61 -17.63
CA VAL A 1056 -18.38 7.02 -19.04
C VAL A 1056 -17.11 6.95 -19.90
N THR A 1057 -15.94 6.98 -19.26
CA THR A 1057 -14.60 6.86 -19.88
C THR A 1057 -14.14 5.41 -20.08
N GLY A 1058 -14.96 4.41 -19.74
CA GLY A 1058 -14.62 2.99 -19.91
C GLY A 1058 -14.26 2.63 -21.35
N ARG A 1059 -13.20 1.83 -21.52
CA ARG A 1059 -12.75 1.36 -22.83
C ARG A 1059 -13.80 0.41 -23.45
N PRO A 1060 -13.94 0.39 -24.79
CA PRO A 1060 -14.76 -0.61 -25.47
C PRO A 1060 -14.22 -2.03 -25.22
N VAL A 1061 -15.09 -3.03 -25.34
CA VAL A 1061 -14.70 -4.44 -25.24
C VAL A 1061 -13.77 -4.79 -26.42
N PRO A 1062 -12.59 -5.41 -26.20
CA PRO A 1062 -11.70 -5.78 -27.30
C PRO A 1062 -12.28 -6.88 -28.19
N ASP A 1063 -12.21 -6.74 -29.51
CA ASP A 1063 -12.81 -7.71 -30.46
C ASP A 1063 -12.22 -9.13 -30.32
N GLY A 1064 -10.96 -9.24 -29.90
CA GLY A 1064 -10.27 -10.52 -29.66
C GLY A 1064 -10.63 -11.24 -28.36
N LEU A 1065 -11.60 -10.74 -27.57
CA LEU A 1065 -11.93 -11.31 -26.26
C LEU A 1065 -12.35 -12.80 -26.27
N PRO A 1066 -13.21 -13.27 -27.19
CA PRO A 1066 -13.69 -14.66 -27.17
C PRO A 1066 -12.53 -15.66 -27.37
N ALA A 1067 -11.64 -15.36 -28.31
CA ALA A 1067 -10.44 -16.16 -28.58
C ALA A 1067 -9.45 -16.15 -27.40
N ARG A 1068 -9.34 -15.04 -26.65
CA ARG A 1068 -8.52 -14.97 -25.42
C ARG A 1068 -9.07 -15.86 -24.31
N PHE A 1069 -10.39 -16.03 -24.23
CA PHE A 1069 -11.05 -16.80 -23.18
C PHE A 1069 -11.38 -18.24 -23.59
N ASP A 1070 -11.14 -18.62 -24.85
CA ASP A 1070 -11.50 -19.93 -25.42
C ASP A 1070 -13.01 -20.20 -25.27
N ILE A 1071 -13.83 -19.25 -25.74
CA ILE A 1071 -15.31 -19.30 -25.74
C ILE A 1071 -15.88 -18.72 -27.05
N GLY A 1072 -17.13 -19.04 -27.36
CA GLY A 1072 -17.85 -18.48 -28.52
C GLY A 1072 -18.09 -16.98 -28.43
N ALA A 1073 -18.14 -16.30 -29.58
CA ALA A 1073 -18.33 -14.85 -29.63
C ALA A 1073 -19.71 -14.38 -29.13
N ASP A 1074 -20.75 -15.23 -29.22
CA ASP A 1074 -22.08 -14.94 -28.68
C ASP A 1074 -22.20 -15.24 -27.17
N GLN A 1075 -21.16 -15.79 -26.53
CA GLN A 1075 -21.05 -15.95 -25.08
C GLN A 1075 -20.53 -14.68 -24.38
N VAL A 1076 -20.16 -13.63 -25.11
CA VAL A 1076 -19.70 -12.34 -24.54
C VAL A 1076 -20.81 -11.30 -24.63
N VAL A 1077 -21.34 -10.87 -23.48
CA VAL A 1077 -22.37 -9.83 -23.38
C VAL A 1077 -21.76 -8.53 -22.86
N ALA A 1078 -21.69 -7.52 -23.73
CA ALA A 1078 -21.23 -6.18 -23.38
C ALA A 1078 -22.39 -5.34 -22.81
N VAL A 1079 -22.43 -5.16 -21.49
CA VAL A 1079 -23.42 -4.29 -20.82
C VAL A 1079 -22.91 -2.84 -20.87
N PRO A 1080 -23.64 -1.89 -21.50
CA PRO A 1080 -23.20 -0.51 -21.63
C PRO A 1080 -23.26 0.24 -20.29
N PHE A 1081 -22.48 1.33 -20.15
CA PHE A 1081 -22.54 2.17 -18.95
C PHE A 1081 -23.94 2.76 -18.74
N ASP A 1082 -24.57 2.41 -17.63
CA ASP A 1082 -25.83 2.97 -17.18
C ASP A 1082 -25.75 3.40 -15.71
N ARG A 1083 -26.17 4.64 -15.45
CA ARG A 1083 -26.13 5.22 -14.09
C ARG A 1083 -27.15 4.57 -13.17
N SER A 1084 -28.24 4.00 -13.70
CA SER A 1084 -29.24 3.25 -12.93
C SER A 1084 -28.75 1.89 -12.42
N LEU A 1085 -27.66 1.35 -12.97
CA LEU A 1085 -27.00 0.14 -12.45
C LEU A 1085 -25.99 0.43 -11.33
N HIS A 1086 -25.65 1.70 -11.08
CA HIS A 1086 -24.66 2.06 -10.07
C HIS A 1086 -25.23 1.79 -8.66
N PHE A 1087 -24.61 0.87 -7.92
CA PHE A 1087 -24.99 0.55 -6.54
C PHE A 1087 -24.93 1.78 -5.62
N PRO A 1088 -25.86 1.98 -4.66
CA PRO A 1088 -27.08 1.22 -4.35
C PRO A 1088 -28.34 1.76 -5.07
N GLY A 1089 -28.18 2.25 -6.30
CA GLY A 1089 -29.20 3.01 -7.05
C GLY A 1089 -30.19 2.19 -7.89
N PHE A 1090 -29.96 0.90 -8.14
CA PHE A 1090 -30.88 0.09 -8.95
C PHE A 1090 -32.17 -0.20 -8.18
N ARG A 1091 -33.30 0.33 -8.67
CA ARG A 1091 -34.64 0.16 -8.04
C ARG A 1091 -35.71 -0.46 -8.96
N GLY A 1092 -35.43 -0.63 -10.25
CA GLY A 1092 -36.40 -1.20 -11.20
C GLY A 1092 -35.93 -1.20 -12.66
N LEU A 1093 -36.54 -2.06 -13.47
CA LEU A 1093 -36.25 -2.20 -14.91
C LEU A 1093 -36.67 -0.99 -15.75
N ASP A 1094 -37.61 -0.19 -15.24
CA ASP A 1094 -38.11 1.06 -15.82
C ASP A 1094 -37.04 2.15 -15.90
N GLN A 1095 -36.00 2.06 -15.07
CA GLN A 1095 -34.90 3.03 -14.97
C GLN A 1095 -33.72 2.69 -15.90
N LEU A 1096 -33.74 1.51 -16.53
CA LEU A 1096 -32.70 1.07 -17.46
C LEU A 1096 -32.88 1.71 -18.84
N ARG A 1097 -31.79 2.21 -19.42
CA ARG A 1097 -31.78 2.69 -20.81
C ARG A 1097 -32.04 1.54 -21.78
N THR A 1098 -32.63 1.83 -22.94
CA THR A 1098 -32.94 0.85 -24.00
C THR A 1098 -31.78 -0.09 -24.34
N ARG A 1099 -30.55 0.43 -24.47
CA ARG A 1099 -29.37 -0.38 -24.81
C ARG A 1099 -28.98 -1.32 -23.65
N THR A 1100 -29.10 -0.84 -22.42
CA THR A 1100 -28.83 -1.60 -21.19
C THR A 1100 -29.85 -2.73 -21.02
N LEU A 1101 -31.15 -2.43 -21.17
CA LEU A 1101 -32.20 -3.45 -21.10
C LEU A 1101 -32.02 -4.48 -22.22
N ASN A 1102 -31.71 -4.05 -23.45
CA ASN A 1102 -31.44 -4.97 -24.56
C ASN A 1102 -30.28 -5.93 -24.23
N ALA A 1103 -29.17 -5.45 -23.67
CA ALA A 1103 -28.06 -6.33 -23.25
C ALA A 1103 -28.48 -7.38 -22.20
N PHE A 1104 -29.38 -7.03 -21.27
CA PHE A 1104 -29.97 -8.01 -20.37
C PHE A 1104 -30.96 -8.98 -21.06
N VAL A 1105 -31.67 -8.55 -22.11
CA VAL A 1105 -32.48 -9.46 -22.96
C VAL A 1105 -31.58 -10.39 -23.78
N ASP A 1106 -30.44 -9.90 -24.28
CA ASP A 1106 -29.42 -10.71 -24.97
C ASP A 1106 -28.89 -11.80 -24.02
N LEU A 1107 -28.49 -11.42 -22.79
CA LEU A 1107 -28.08 -12.35 -21.72
C LEU A 1107 -29.17 -13.36 -21.34
N ALA A 1108 -30.42 -12.91 -21.16
CA ALA A 1108 -31.54 -13.79 -20.83
C ALA A 1108 -31.84 -14.79 -21.96
N GLU A 1109 -31.67 -14.41 -23.22
CA GLU A 1109 -31.89 -15.33 -24.35
C GLU A 1109 -30.82 -16.41 -24.45
N LEU A 1110 -29.58 -16.16 -24.02
CA LEU A 1110 -28.54 -17.19 -23.92
C LEU A 1110 -28.89 -18.28 -22.88
N LEU A 1111 -29.52 -17.90 -21.76
CA LEU A 1111 -29.91 -18.82 -20.68
C LEU A 1111 -31.16 -19.67 -21.00
N VAL A 1112 -31.97 -19.23 -21.97
CA VAL A 1112 -33.19 -19.93 -22.45
C VAL A 1112 -32.91 -20.83 -23.65
N ARG A 1113 -31.72 -20.75 -24.28
CA ARG A 1113 -31.24 -21.78 -25.21
C ARG A 1113 -31.06 -23.11 -24.46
N GLU A 1114 -31.22 -24.22 -25.18
CA GLU A 1114 -30.97 -25.58 -24.68
C GLU A 1114 -29.54 -26.01 -25.00
#